data_AF-I7AQW5-F1
#
_entry.id   AF-I7AQW5-F1
#
_cell.length_a   1.000
_cell.length_b   1.000
_cell.length_c   1.000
_cell.angle_alpha   90.00
_cell.angle_beta   90.00
_cell.angle_gamma   90.00
#
_symmetry.space_group_name_H-M   'P 1'
#
loop_
_entity.id
_entity.type
_entity.pdbx_description
1 polymer ?
#
loop_
_entity_poly.entity_id
_entity_poly.type
_entity_poly.pdbx_seq_one_letter_code
_entity_poly.pdbx_strand_id
1 'polypeptide(L)'
;MKNNEDVEIDESLYSRQLYVVGKDAMKKMMSSKVLVMGLDGLGQEIVKNICLAGVSKVGLFDDRVVSEEDLCTGFYLRREDIGKPRDSSVVSRFRSMNEYVDVNVVSEVKSFEEYDVVVVCNECYGEQIRLNEMARKDKCMFIGCQVRGLFSQVFCDFGAEFICVDRTGEIPVSGMINDISEDGVMTVVDGQRHNLEDYDIIKITQCEEYEGRHFRVKVISPTQVMLQSVDGVRMFEEEAEFKAEKFKAVYGGDFEQQKKPVMISFKPLGRTIDEPSILGFNHEVEERNLVVHKCFVALGEYMEQDKQEVDGEGFLSFFVRKYKSHFEFEGLIRSFGKQCMGTLMPMCSVVGGFVAQEILKGVGSKFTPLHQFFYFDAADAIPKDSEDSGKEYGRYGPMVRCLGKECVERLFNLHVFMVGAGAIGCEHLKNMVMCGIGHNGRISVTDMDAIEQSNLNRQFLFRSGDVSSMKAEVAVREAMALNQDFLQVSSDEKKVEEKGVSEVTNGMSNNESSQSNLVYYNLKVGKETEGVFSDRFFQSVDAVATALDNVDARMYMDGRCVVNRKFMVDAGTSGTKGNVQVVVPFHTESYGSSQDPPEKSIPLCTIKNFPYAIEHTIEWARSEFEFKFHDEILLIKEYLSKEKTNTESERKEDQSNEIIEDVVEKIPTNAKECIRNGILLFVKLFHTSIKNLITAFPPDSKTKEGQVFWMPPKRAPRTINFDVNNDLHILFVQSTANIFSLNFGIKQHISKEMVAEFVKNEILVEEFSTVADSICAEESSKPYVDPSIITPCIFEKDDDTNFHVDFLYAAANLRAINYKIKQADRLTVKGIAGRIIPAIATTTAVVSGLAILEMIKYALGVEHIKHKNSFLNLALPFFASTDPVEPAKQSYKIENKKYTFTLWNRLEYKDSKLGTILRAFEIQFKRKISMVTAESALIYWDFDSKYADNLEKTVGELVDRKPDELFVVLDVITDDDEGEFPRIVVVFE
;
A
#
# COMPACT_ATOMS: atom_id res chain seq x y z
N MET A 1 -7.40 27.65 18.93
CA MET A 1 -6.18 26.86 18.74
C MET A 1 -5.35 26.97 20.01
N LYS A 2 -5.34 25.95 20.86
CA LYS A 2 -4.37 25.85 21.97
C LYS A 2 -3.01 25.50 21.35
N ASN A 3 -1.91 26.01 21.91
CA ASN A 3 -0.55 25.78 21.42
C ASN A 3 -0.27 24.28 21.30
N ASN A 4 -0.20 23.78 20.05
CA ASN A 4 0.08 22.38 19.67
C ASN A 4 1.60 22.14 19.46
N GLU A 5 2.46 22.99 20.02
CA GLU A 5 3.91 22.93 19.76
C GLU A 5 4.62 21.78 20.50
N ASP A 6 4.02 21.21 21.55
CA ASP A 6 4.66 20.22 22.44
C ASP A 6 4.32 18.73 22.14
N VAL A 7 3.55 18.41 21.10
CA VAL A 7 3.25 17.00 20.77
C VAL A 7 4.35 16.43 19.88
N GLU A 8 5.19 15.57 20.48
CA GLU A 8 6.20 14.78 19.78
C GLU A 8 5.56 13.58 19.08
N ILE A 9 5.89 13.37 17.80
CA ILE A 9 5.37 12.26 16.99
C ILE A 9 6.43 11.16 16.98
N ASP A 10 6.05 9.94 17.34
CA ASP A 10 6.89 8.76 17.10
C ASP A 10 6.90 8.41 15.61
N GLU A 11 7.92 8.90 14.89
CA GLU A 11 8.09 8.62 13.46
C GLU A 11 8.41 7.14 13.18
N SER A 12 8.86 6.36 14.16
CA SER A 12 9.14 4.94 13.99
C SER A 12 7.86 4.12 13.87
N LEU A 13 6.83 4.47 14.65
CA LEU A 13 5.50 3.86 14.60
C LEU A 13 4.65 4.42 13.44
N TYR A 14 4.57 5.74 13.32
CA TYR A 14 3.66 6.41 12.37
C TYR A 14 4.27 6.65 10.98
N SER A 15 5.47 6.14 10.69
CA SER A 15 6.23 6.37 9.45
C SER A 15 5.35 6.37 8.19
N ARG A 16 4.64 5.26 7.91
CA ARG A 16 3.88 5.10 6.66
C ARG A 16 2.64 5.99 6.61
N GLN A 17 2.02 6.26 7.76
CA GLN A 17 0.86 7.14 7.89
C GLN A 17 1.24 8.61 7.72
N LEU A 18 2.43 9.02 8.16
CA LEU A 18 2.91 10.39 8.01
C LEU A 18 3.03 10.81 6.54
N TYR A 19 3.39 9.89 5.64
CA TYR A 19 3.38 10.16 4.20
C TYR A 19 1.97 10.34 3.61
N VAL A 20 0.91 9.99 4.34
CA VAL A 20 -0.49 10.18 3.95
C VAL A 20 -1.03 11.48 4.53
N VAL A 21 -0.99 11.62 5.86
CA VAL A 21 -1.64 12.73 6.56
C VAL A 21 -0.73 13.96 6.72
N GLY A 22 0.58 13.76 6.83
CA GLY A 22 1.55 14.82 7.14
C GLY A 22 1.60 15.17 8.64
N LYS A 23 2.72 15.77 9.07
CA LYS A 23 2.99 16.05 10.50
C LYS A 23 1.94 16.97 11.13
N ASP A 24 1.48 18.00 10.42
CA ASP A 24 0.51 18.96 10.97
C ASP A 24 -0.85 18.33 11.26
N ALA A 25 -1.35 17.50 10.33
CA ALA A 25 -2.60 16.77 10.55
C ALA A 25 -2.44 15.75 11.68
N MET A 26 -1.30 15.05 11.74
CA MET A 26 -1.00 14.11 12.82
C MET A 26 -0.99 14.78 14.20
N LYS A 27 -0.37 15.95 14.36
CA LYS A 27 -0.40 16.70 15.64
C LYS A 27 -1.82 17.07 16.07
N LYS A 28 -2.69 17.44 15.12
CA LYS A 28 -4.10 17.69 15.42
C LYS A 28 -4.82 16.41 15.84
N MET A 29 -4.60 15.31 15.13
CA MET A 29 -5.16 13.99 15.49
C MET A 29 -4.76 13.60 16.91
N MET A 30 -3.47 13.66 17.26
CA MET A 30 -2.92 13.33 18.58
C MET A 30 -3.38 14.26 19.72
N SER A 31 -4.04 15.37 19.41
CA SER A 31 -4.66 16.28 20.39
C SER A 31 -6.19 16.19 20.42
N SER A 32 -6.79 15.35 19.57
CA SER A 32 -8.24 15.27 19.40
C SER A 32 -8.87 14.11 20.16
N LYS A 33 -10.12 14.31 20.60
CA LYS A 33 -10.90 13.38 21.41
C LYS A 33 -12.13 12.93 20.63
N VAL A 34 -12.36 11.62 20.59
CA VAL A 34 -13.46 11.02 19.83
C VAL A 34 -14.34 10.21 20.76
N LEU A 35 -15.66 10.34 20.65
CA LEU A 35 -16.63 9.48 21.32
C LEU A 35 -17.27 8.53 20.31
N VAL A 36 -17.25 7.23 20.58
CA VAL A 36 -17.94 6.23 19.76
C VAL A 36 -19.08 5.61 20.59
N MET A 37 -20.30 5.78 20.10
CA MET A 37 -21.52 5.24 20.68
C MET A 37 -21.97 4.02 19.87
N GLY A 38 -22.04 2.86 20.53
CA GLY A 38 -22.29 1.55 19.92
C GLY A 38 -21.01 0.80 19.57
N LEU A 39 -20.90 -0.45 20.07
CA LEU A 39 -19.71 -1.30 19.99
C LEU A 39 -20.02 -2.74 19.58
N ASP A 40 -20.95 -2.89 18.64
CA ASP A 40 -20.98 -4.06 17.76
C ASP A 40 -19.77 -4.06 16.81
N GLY A 41 -19.79 -4.88 15.75
CA GLY A 41 -18.67 -4.95 14.81
C GLY A 41 -18.36 -3.64 14.09
N LEU A 42 -19.36 -2.79 13.83
CA LEU A 42 -19.13 -1.51 13.14
C LEU A 42 -18.39 -0.53 14.06
N GLY A 43 -18.88 -0.39 15.29
CA GLY A 43 -18.23 0.46 16.30
C GLY A 43 -16.81 0.01 16.62
N GLN A 44 -16.61 -1.30 16.78
CA GLN A 44 -15.28 -1.87 17.04
C GLN A 44 -14.30 -1.61 15.88
N GLU A 45 -14.76 -1.69 14.64
CA GLU A 45 -13.95 -1.39 13.46
C GLU A 45 -13.51 0.08 13.42
N ILE A 46 -14.43 1.01 13.75
CA ILE A 46 -14.14 2.44 13.81
C ILE A 46 -13.09 2.71 14.90
N VAL A 47 -13.31 2.17 16.11
CA VAL A 47 -12.38 2.33 17.25
C VAL A 47 -11.00 1.78 16.91
N LYS A 48 -10.91 0.58 16.32
CA LYS A 48 -9.64 -0.01 15.86
C LYS A 48 -8.87 0.97 14.97
N ASN A 49 -9.53 1.48 13.93
CA ASN A 49 -8.86 2.35 12.95
C ASN A 49 -8.41 3.69 13.54
N ILE A 50 -9.21 4.33 14.41
CA ILE A 50 -8.80 5.60 15.04
C ILE A 50 -7.75 5.43 16.15
N CYS A 51 -7.76 4.30 16.87
CA CYS A 51 -6.69 3.96 17.80
C CYS A 51 -5.37 3.78 17.07
N LEU A 52 -5.36 3.02 15.97
CA LEU A 52 -4.19 2.85 15.12
C LEU A 52 -3.71 4.19 14.54
N ALA A 53 -4.65 5.06 14.14
CA ALA A 53 -4.33 6.37 13.61
C ALA A 53 -3.74 7.34 14.63
N GLY A 54 -3.87 7.08 15.94
CA GLY A 54 -3.25 7.89 16.99
C GLY A 54 -4.03 9.16 17.34
N VAL A 55 -5.34 9.05 17.55
CA VAL A 55 -6.10 10.13 18.23
C VAL A 55 -5.74 10.20 19.72
N SER A 56 -5.95 11.34 20.40
CA SER A 56 -5.56 11.48 21.80
C SER A 56 -6.34 10.58 22.76
N LYS A 57 -7.68 10.61 22.62
CA LYS A 57 -8.60 9.92 23.53
C LYS A 57 -9.78 9.34 22.76
N VAL A 58 -10.17 8.11 23.09
CA VAL A 58 -11.37 7.45 22.57
C VAL A 58 -12.30 7.09 23.73
N GLY A 59 -13.42 7.80 23.83
CA GLY A 59 -14.53 7.45 24.70
C GLY A 59 -15.39 6.36 24.08
N LEU A 60 -15.74 5.34 24.87
CA LEU A 60 -16.56 4.20 24.50
C LEU A 60 -17.89 4.26 25.26
N PHE A 61 -19.02 4.21 24.57
CA PHE A 61 -20.34 4.15 25.19
C PHE A 61 -21.22 3.08 24.52
N ASP A 62 -21.40 1.94 25.19
CA ASP A 62 -22.40 0.92 24.81
C ASP A 62 -22.70 0.03 26.03
N ASP A 63 -23.75 0.39 26.76
CA ASP A 63 -24.21 -0.29 27.97
C ASP A 63 -25.07 -1.53 27.68
N ARG A 64 -25.35 -1.82 26.40
CA ARG A 64 -26.05 -3.04 26.00
C ARG A 64 -25.22 -4.27 26.38
N VAL A 65 -25.94 -5.32 26.78
CA VAL A 65 -25.30 -6.58 27.15
C VAL A 65 -24.85 -7.35 25.92
N VAL A 66 -23.67 -7.96 26.01
CA VAL A 66 -23.13 -8.85 24.98
C VAL A 66 -24.06 -10.05 24.82
N SER A 67 -24.57 -10.24 23.62
CA SER A 67 -25.28 -11.44 23.19
C SER A 67 -24.35 -12.40 22.44
N GLU A 68 -24.77 -13.65 22.23
CA GLU A 68 -24.00 -14.58 21.41
C GLU A 68 -23.87 -14.09 19.95
N GLU A 69 -24.90 -13.45 19.41
CA GLU A 69 -24.90 -12.91 18.04
C GLU A 69 -23.93 -11.73 17.86
N ASP A 70 -23.60 -11.00 18.92
CA ASP A 70 -22.65 -9.90 18.85
C ASP A 70 -21.25 -10.39 18.48
N LEU A 71 -20.92 -11.64 18.81
CA LEU A 71 -19.66 -12.26 18.42
C LEU A 71 -19.56 -12.42 16.89
N CYS A 72 -20.66 -12.36 16.12
CA CYS A 72 -20.62 -12.45 14.66
C CYS A 72 -19.63 -11.45 14.04
N THR A 73 -19.61 -10.23 14.56
CA THR A 73 -18.81 -9.12 14.02
C THR A 73 -18.02 -8.35 15.09
N GLY A 74 -18.39 -8.46 16.37
CA GLY A 74 -17.61 -7.92 17.47
C GLY A 74 -16.34 -8.74 17.73
N PHE A 75 -15.30 -8.52 16.92
CA PHE A 75 -14.07 -9.33 16.91
C PHE A 75 -13.26 -9.27 18.22
N TYR A 76 -13.53 -8.34 19.12
CA TYR A 76 -12.97 -8.31 20.48
C TYR A 76 -13.89 -8.82 21.57
N LEU A 77 -15.13 -9.20 21.25
CA LEU A 77 -16.00 -9.92 22.18
C LEU A 77 -15.61 -11.40 22.25
N ARG A 78 -15.75 -12.00 23.43
CA ARG A 78 -15.52 -13.42 23.66
C ARG A 78 -16.75 -14.06 24.26
N ARG A 79 -16.83 -15.40 24.22
CA ARG A 79 -17.95 -16.15 24.81
C ARG A 79 -18.10 -15.87 26.32
N GLU A 80 -16.98 -15.63 27.01
CA GLU A 80 -16.94 -15.23 28.42
C GLU A 80 -17.48 -13.83 28.72
N ASP A 81 -17.69 -13.00 27.69
CA ASP A 81 -18.22 -11.65 27.82
C ASP A 81 -19.75 -11.60 27.72
N ILE A 82 -20.39 -12.69 27.29
CA ILE A 82 -21.86 -12.77 27.19
C ILE A 82 -22.52 -12.40 28.53
N GLY A 83 -23.48 -11.48 28.46
CA GLY A 83 -24.19 -10.93 29.61
C GLY A 83 -23.50 -9.74 30.30
N LYS A 84 -22.27 -9.37 29.93
CA LYS A 84 -21.60 -8.14 30.40
C LYS A 84 -21.89 -6.97 29.45
N PRO A 85 -21.72 -5.70 29.89
CA PRO A 85 -21.77 -4.55 28.99
C PRO A 85 -20.71 -4.64 27.88
N ARG A 86 -21.08 -4.29 26.64
CA ARG A 86 -20.20 -4.37 25.47
C ARG A 86 -18.95 -3.50 25.63
N ASP A 87 -19.10 -2.25 26.05
CA ASP A 87 -17.99 -1.31 26.22
C ASP A 87 -16.90 -1.82 27.19
N SER A 88 -17.32 -2.32 28.33
CA SER A 88 -16.48 -2.81 29.41
C SER A 88 -15.79 -4.12 29.03
N SER A 89 -16.37 -4.87 28.09
CA SER A 89 -15.83 -6.13 27.58
C SER A 89 -14.71 -5.93 26.54
N VAL A 90 -14.68 -4.80 25.84
CA VAL A 90 -13.69 -4.56 24.76
C VAL A 90 -12.61 -3.53 25.11
N VAL A 91 -12.85 -2.66 26.09
CA VAL A 91 -11.98 -1.52 26.40
C VAL A 91 -10.50 -1.90 26.62
N SER A 92 -10.22 -3.00 27.32
CA SER A 92 -8.85 -3.43 27.60
C SER A 92 -8.06 -3.82 26.34
N ARG A 93 -8.75 -4.40 25.34
CA ARG A 93 -8.17 -4.84 24.06
C ARG A 93 -7.85 -3.65 23.15
N PHE A 94 -8.63 -2.58 23.21
CA PHE A 94 -8.33 -1.34 22.51
C PHE A 94 -7.23 -0.54 23.19
N ARG A 95 -7.20 -0.48 24.53
CA ARG A 95 -6.11 0.17 25.27
C ARG A 95 -4.74 -0.40 24.95
N SER A 96 -4.64 -1.72 24.74
CA SER A 96 -3.35 -2.36 24.44
C SER A 96 -2.91 -2.23 22.98
N MET A 97 -3.74 -1.65 22.11
CA MET A 97 -3.46 -1.53 20.67
C MET A 97 -2.46 -0.42 20.37
N ASN A 98 -2.58 0.72 21.05
CA ASN A 98 -1.72 1.87 20.85
C ASN A 98 -1.54 2.62 22.18
N GLU A 99 -0.32 2.62 22.70
CA GLU A 99 0.01 3.23 24.01
C GLU A 99 -0.16 4.75 24.04
N TYR A 100 -0.18 5.39 22.86
CA TYR A 100 -0.39 6.83 22.74
C TYR A 100 -1.86 7.25 22.83
N VAL A 101 -2.80 6.30 22.88
CA VAL A 101 -4.24 6.57 22.84
C VAL A 101 -4.91 6.18 24.15
N ASP A 102 -5.50 7.16 24.85
CA ASP A 102 -6.31 6.89 26.05
C ASP A 102 -7.70 6.39 25.66
N VAL A 103 -7.98 5.11 25.91
CA VAL A 103 -9.30 4.51 25.62
C VAL A 103 -10.06 4.27 26.91
N ASN A 104 -11.27 4.81 27.07
CA ASN A 104 -12.05 4.66 28.30
C ASN A 104 -13.54 4.42 28.06
N VAL A 105 -14.16 3.70 28.98
CA VAL A 105 -15.63 3.61 29.05
C VAL A 105 -16.18 4.92 29.60
N VAL A 106 -17.26 5.39 29.01
CA VAL A 106 -18.04 6.55 29.44
C VAL A 106 -19.30 6.02 30.11
N SER A 107 -19.55 6.40 31.35
CA SER A 107 -20.69 5.85 32.11
C SER A 107 -22.03 6.46 31.71
N GLU A 108 -22.02 7.75 31.32
CA GLU A 108 -23.22 8.51 30.97
C GLU A 108 -22.85 9.63 30.01
N VAL A 109 -23.66 9.85 28.98
CA VAL A 109 -23.45 10.89 27.96
C VAL A 109 -24.48 12.00 28.16
N LYS A 110 -24.08 13.09 28.84
CA LYS A 110 -24.93 14.28 29.07
C LYS A 110 -24.70 15.41 28.07
N SER A 111 -23.51 15.45 27.49
CA SER A 111 -23.02 16.51 26.62
C SER A 111 -21.83 15.98 25.81
N PHE A 112 -21.54 16.63 24.69
CA PHE A 112 -20.40 16.37 23.82
C PHE A 112 -19.32 17.46 23.88
N GLU A 113 -19.42 18.44 24.78
CA GLU A 113 -18.46 19.58 24.88
C GLU A 113 -17.00 19.16 25.04
N GLU A 114 -16.73 17.97 25.59
CA GLU A 114 -15.36 17.46 25.79
C GLU A 114 -14.78 16.71 24.58
N TYR A 115 -15.56 16.45 23.53
CA TYR A 115 -15.17 15.69 22.35
C TYR A 115 -15.15 16.56 21.10
N ASP A 116 -14.19 16.31 20.21
CA ASP A 116 -14.11 16.98 18.91
C ASP A 116 -15.05 16.32 17.89
N VAL A 117 -15.19 14.99 17.96
CA VAL A 117 -16.08 14.20 17.10
C VAL A 117 -16.87 13.19 17.94
N VAL A 118 -18.17 13.08 17.67
CA VAL A 118 -19.01 11.96 18.14
C VAL A 118 -19.50 11.12 16.97
N VAL A 119 -19.45 9.80 17.16
CA VAL A 119 -19.86 8.80 16.17
C VAL A 119 -20.97 7.95 16.77
N VAL A 120 -22.07 7.80 16.04
CA VAL A 120 -23.22 7.00 16.46
C VAL A 120 -23.41 5.83 15.51
N CYS A 121 -23.26 4.61 16.04
CA CYS A 121 -23.29 3.37 15.26
C CYS A 121 -24.62 2.62 15.47
N ASN A 122 -25.26 2.24 14.37
CA ASN A 122 -26.42 1.35 14.35
C ASN A 122 -27.62 1.81 15.20
N GLU A 123 -27.75 3.12 15.41
CA GLU A 123 -28.97 3.72 15.94
C GLU A 123 -29.91 4.17 14.81
N CYS A 124 -31.22 4.13 15.08
CA CYS A 124 -32.22 4.61 14.12
C CYS A 124 -32.17 6.13 13.98
N TYR A 125 -32.73 6.66 12.87
CA TYR A 125 -32.68 8.09 12.57
C TYR A 125 -33.27 8.98 13.67
N GLY A 126 -34.34 8.55 14.36
CA GLY A 126 -34.92 9.33 15.46
C GLY A 126 -33.88 9.66 16.54
N GLU A 127 -33.09 8.67 16.95
CA GLU A 127 -32.03 8.87 17.94
C GLU A 127 -30.81 9.60 17.36
N GLN A 128 -30.43 9.31 16.11
CA GLN A 128 -29.34 10.04 15.45
C GLN A 128 -29.64 11.54 15.30
N ILE A 129 -30.89 11.93 15.00
CA ILE A 129 -31.31 13.34 14.93
C ILE A 129 -31.13 14.01 16.29
N ARG A 130 -31.63 13.38 17.36
CA ARG A 130 -31.50 13.90 18.73
C ARG A 130 -30.03 14.12 19.12
N LEU A 131 -29.16 13.17 18.80
CA LEU A 131 -27.73 13.26 19.10
C LEU A 131 -27.02 14.27 18.18
N ASN A 132 -27.41 14.40 16.92
CA ASN A 132 -26.87 15.43 16.01
C ASN A 132 -27.22 16.86 16.48
N GLU A 133 -28.45 17.09 16.96
CA GLU A 133 -28.85 18.37 17.55
C GLU A 133 -28.02 18.70 18.80
N MET A 134 -27.74 17.70 19.64
CA MET A 134 -26.87 17.86 20.81
C MET A 134 -25.43 18.19 20.38
N ALA A 135 -24.89 17.50 19.37
CA ALA A 135 -23.55 17.78 18.83
C ALA A 135 -23.44 19.21 18.27
N ARG A 136 -24.45 19.67 17.53
CA ARG A 136 -24.53 21.06 17.03
C ARG A 136 -24.53 22.09 18.14
N LYS A 137 -25.31 21.84 19.20
CA LYS A 137 -25.37 22.72 20.38
C LYS A 137 -24.01 22.82 21.05
N ASP A 138 -23.33 21.69 21.19
CA ASP A 138 -22.04 21.58 21.90
C ASP A 138 -20.83 21.86 20.99
N LYS A 139 -21.07 22.23 19.71
CA LYS A 139 -20.05 22.48 18.67
C LYS A 139 -19.12 21.30 18.42
N CYS A 140 -19.63 20.08 18.60
CA CYS A 140 -18.97 18.83 18.30
C CYS A 140 -19.32 18.39 16.87
N MET A 141 -18.35 17.84 16.13
CA MET A 141 -18.62 17.22 14.84
C MET A 141 -19.37 15.90 15.02
N PHE A 142 -20.28 15.58 14.11
CA PHE A 142 -21.15 14.40 14.22
C PHE A 142 -21.01 13.48 13.00
N ILE A 143 -20.95 12.17 13.25
CA ILE A 143 -21.08 11.14 12.23
C ILE A 143 -22.11 10.12 12.67
N GLY A 144 -23.14 9.90 11.85
CA GLY A 144 -24.13 8.84 12.04
C GLY A 144 -23.92 7.72 11.04
N CYS A 145 -23.85 6.47 11.47
CA CYS A 145 -23.61 5.35 10.57
C CYS A 145 -24.40 4.10 10.95
N GLN A 146 -24.78 3.31 9.95
CA GLN A 146 -25.52 2.06 10.12
C GLN A 146 -25.05 1.00 9.12
N VAL A 147 -25.00 -0.26 9.56
CA VAL A 147 -24.87 -1.46 8.75
C VAL A 147 -26.05 -2.37 9.08
N ARG A 148 -26.88 -2.65 8.07
CA ARG A 148 -28.12 -3.44 8.15
C ARG A 148 -28.09 -4.51 7.08
N GLY A 149 -27.61 -5.69 7.44
CA GLY A 149 -27.28 -6.78 6.53
C GLY A 149 -26.20 -6.35 5.55
N LEU A 150 -26.47 -6.51 4.25
CA LEU A 150 -25.59 -6.07 3.18
C LEU A 150 -25.83 -4.62 2.74
N PHE A 151 -26.59 -3.82 3.50
CA PHE A 151 -26.78 -2.38 3.25
C PHE A 151 -26.12 -1.54 4.32
N SER A 152 -25.67 -0.34 3.95
CA SER A 152 -25.12 0.62 4.90
C SER A 152 -25.45 2.07 4.56
N GLN A 153 -25.33 2.91 5.57
CA GLN A 153 -25.57 4.34 5.50
C GLN A 153 -24.53 5.07 6.37
N VAL A 154 -23.96 6.15 5.84
CA VAL A 154 -23.09 7.08 6.58
C VAL A 154 -23.61 8.49 6.36
N PHE A 155 -23.58 9.30 7.41
CA PHE A 155 -23.94 10.72 7.41
C PHE A 155 -22.87 11.52 8.16
N CYS A 156 -22.40 12.62 7.57
CA CYS A 156 -21.43 13.53 8.19
C CYS A 156 -22.02 14.93 8.38
N ASP A 157 -21.76 15.49 9.56
CA ASP A 157 -22.09 16.87 9.91
C ASP A 157 -20.96 17.50 10.75
N PHE A 158 -20.09 18.27 10.11
CA PHE A 158 -18.96 18.92 10.78
C PHE A 158 -19.22 20.39 11.15
N GLY A 159 -20.48 20.80 11.20
CA GLY A 159 -20.85 22.16 11.54
C GLY A 159 -21.02 23.10 10.34
N ALA A 160 -21.44 24.34 10.60
CA ALA A 160 -21.74 25.31 9.55
C ALA A 160 -20.48 25.95 8.93
N GLU A 161 -19.34 25.87 9.64
CA GLU A 161 -18.08 26.57 9.33
C GLU A 161 -16.90 25.60 9.45
N PHE A 162 -16.93 24.47 8.73
CA PHE A 162 -15.79 23.55 8.70
C PHE A 162 -14.74 24.04 7.70
N ILE A 163 -13.46 24.10 8.11
CA ILE A 163 -12.37 24.53 7.22
C ILE A 163 -11.55 23.30 6.82
N CYS A 164 -11.53 23.00 5.52
CA CYS A 164 -10.66 22.01 4.91
C CYS A 164 -9.40 22.70 4.36
N VAL A 165 -8.21 22.39 4.90
CA VAL A 165 -6.95 23.05 4.52
C VAL A 165 -6.32 22.51 3.25
N ASP A 166 -6.54 21.22 2.97
CA ASP A 166 -6.07 20.54 1.77
C ASP A 166 -7.12 19.51 1.37
N ARG A 167 -7.74 19.67 0.21
CA ARG A 167 -8.87 18.86 -0.23
C ARG A 167 -8.48 17.48 -0.74
N THR A 168 -7.23 17.29 -1.13
CA THR A 168 -6.81 16.14 -1.95
C THR A 168 -5.73 15.31 -1.28
N GLY A 169 -4.87 15.92 -0.47
CA GLY A 169 -3.66 15.27 0.02
C GLY A 169 -2.52 15.19 -0.97
N GLU A 170 -2.75 15.55 -2.22
CA GLU A 170 -1.74 15.52 -3.27
C GLU A 170 -0.68 16.58 -3.00
N ILE A 171 0.57 16.20 -3.19
CA ILE A 171 1.73 17.08 -3.01
C ILE A 171 1.52 18.33 -3.90
N PRO A 172 1.73 19.54 -3.36
CA PRO A 172 1.62 20.75 -4.16
C PRO A 172 2.49 20.67 -5.41
N VAL A 173 1.88 20.91 -6.55
CA VAL A 173 2.57 20.80 -7.84
C VAL A 173 3.64 21.88 -7.93
N SER A 174 4.85 21.50 -8.35
CA SER A 174 5.93 22.43 -8.60
C SER A 174 6.65 22.09 -9.90
N GLY A 175 7.32 23.07 -10.49
CA GLY A 175 8.02 22.89 -11.76
C GLY A 175 8.86 24.08 -12.15
N MET A 176 9.69 23.89 -13.17
CA MET A 176 10.58 24.92 -13.69
C MET A 176 9.92 25.69 -14.84
N ILE A 177 10.05 27.00 -14.80
CA ILE A 177 9.55 27.94 -15.80
C ILE A 177 10.64 28.11 -16.87
N ASN A 178 10.26 27.97 -18.14
CA ASN A 178 11.10 28.35 -19.28
C ASN A 178 11.09 29.87 -19.45
N ASP A 179 9.89 30.44 -19.59
CA ASP A 179 9.67 31.87 -19.78
C ASP A 179 8.27 32.31 -19.33
N ILE A 180 8.14 33.62 -19.08
CA ILE A 180 6.86 34.31 -18.93
C ILE A 180 6.84 35.44 -19.95
N SER A 181 5.86 35.43 -20.85
CA SER A 181 5.68 36.45 -21.89
C SER A 181 5.04 37.73 -21.37
N GLU A 182 5.07 38.80 -22.18
CA GLU A 182 4.42 40.08 -21.84
C GLU A 182 2.89 39.96 -21.71
N ASP A 183 2.29 38.97 -22.36
CA ASP A 183 0.86 38.66 -22.28
C ASP A 183 0.50 37.79 -21.06
N GLY A 184 1.48 37.50 -20.19
CA GLY A 184 1.27 36.71 -18.98
C GLY A 184 1.17 35.21 -19.22
N VAL A 185 1.58 34.72 -20.38
CA VAL A 185 1.70 33.27 -20.61
C VAL A 185 3.00 32.76 -20.00
N MET A 186 2.88 31.89 -19.00
CA MET A 186 3.96 31.13 -18.40
C MET A 186 4.10 29.79 -19.12
N THR A 187 5.29 29.50 -19.64
CA THR A 187 5.62 28.24 -20.31
C THR A 187 6.58 27.44 -19.42
N VAL A 188 6.30 26.16 -19.19
CA VAL A 188 7.24 25.27 -18.46
C VAL A 188 8.36 24.76 -19.39
N VAL A 189 9.44 24.24 -18.80
CA VAL A 189 10.57 23.69 -19.56
C VAL A 189 10.16 22.54 -20.49
N ASP A 190 10.79 22.46 -21.66
CA ASP A 190 10.54 21.42 -22.66
C ASP A 190 10.58 20.01 -22.05
N GLY A 191 9.57 19.20 -22.40
CA GLY A 191 9.39 17.84 -21.89
C GLY A 191 8.72 17.74 -20.51
N GLN A 192 8.45 18.85 -19.83
CA GLN A 192 7.67 18.89 -18.58
C GLN A 192 6.20 19.28 -18.84
N ARG A 193 5.32 18.92 -17.91
CA ARG A 193 3.93 19.40 -17.84
C ARG A 193 3.74 20.19 -16.55
N HIS A 194 2.91 21.22 -16.59
CA HIS A 194 2.65 22.00 -15.37
C HIS A 194 1.78 21.25 -14.36
N ASN A 195 0.89 20.34 -14.79
CA ASN A 195 -0.08 19.59 -13.96
C ASN A 195 -0.98 20.43 -13.02
N LEU A 196 -0.96 21.76 -13.16
CA LEU A 196 -1.95 22.69 -12.58
C LEU A 196 -3.32 22.56 -13.25
N GLU A 197 -4.36 22.89 -12.50
CA GLU A 197 -5.74 23.05 -12.97
C GLU A 197 -6.13 24.53 -13.08
N ASP A 198 -7.25 24.82 -13.74
CA ASP A 198 -7.79 26.18 -13.80
C ASP A 198 -7.99 26.75 -12.40
N TYR A 199 -7.57 27.99 -12.20
CA TYR A 199 -7.68 28.77 -10.97
C TYR A 199 -6.81 28.32 -9.80
N ASP A 200 -5.90 27.38 -10.02
CA ASP A 200 -4.83 27.11 -9.06
C ASP A 200 -4.05 28.39 -8.75
N ILE A 201 -3.59 28.49 -7.49
CA ILE A 201 -2.70 29.55 -7.06
C ILE A 201 -1.28 29.01 -7.06
N ILE A 202 -0.35 29.74 -7.65
CA ILE A 202 1.08 29.42 -7.63
C ILE A 202 1.86 30.56 -6.99
N LYS A 203 2.99 30.23 -6.39
CA LYS A 203 4.03 31.15 -5.97
C LYS A 203 5.23 31.01 -6.92
N ILE A 204 5.73 32.12 -7.45
CA ILE A 204 6.94 32.10 -8.28
C ILE A 204 8.18 32.39 -7.42
N THR A 205 9.25 31.65 -7.66
CA THR A 205 10.56 31.80 -7.00
C THR A 205 11.69 31.64 -8.02
N GLN A 206 12.92 31.96 -7.62
CA GLN A 206 14.10 31.94 -8.51
C GLN A 206 13.94 32.80 -9.77
N CYS A 207 13.14 33.86 -9.67
CA CYS A 207 12.85 34.77 -10.76
C CYS A 207 12.82 36.20 -10.19
N GLU A 208 13.90 36.96 -10.40
CA GLU A 208 14.12 38.26 -9.74
C GLU A 208 12.93 39.21 -9.82
N GLU A 209 12.24 39.27 -10.97
CA GLU A 209 11.09 40.17 -11.18
C GLU A 209 9.84 39.75 -10.39
N TYR A 210 9.62 38.45 -10.23
CA TYR A 210 8.40 37.86 -9.66
C TYR A 210 8.66 37.10 -8.36
N GLU A 211 9.80 37.34 -7.72
CA GLU A 211 10.26 36.58 -6.56
C GLU A 211 9.24 36.68 -5.41
N GLY A 212 8.72 35.51 -5.02
CA GLY A 212 7.77 35.37 -3.93
C GLY A 212 6.34 35.83 -4.22
N ARG A 213 6.02 36.26 -5.45
CA ARG A 213 4.69 36.72 -5.84
C ARG A 213 3.72 35.58 -6.11
N HIS A 214 2.43 35.83 -5.88
CA HIS A 214 1.36 34.86 -6.09
C HIS A 214 0.52 35.16 -7.32
N PHE A 215 0.19 34.11 -8.06
CA PHE A 215 -0.60 34.20 -9.28
C PHE A 215 -1.70 33.16 -9.29
N ARG A 216 -2.86 33.54 -9.78
CA ARG A 216 -3.90 32.63 -10.23
C ARG A 216 -3.62 32.22 -11.66
N VAL A 217 -3.80 30.93 -11.97
CA VAL A 217 -3.51 30.41 -13.31
C VAL A 217 -4.78 30.06 -14.08
N LYS A 218 -4.71 30.11 -15.41
CA LYS A 218 -5.69 29.52 -16.32
C LYS A 218 -4.97 28.67 -17.35
N VAL A 219 -5.34 27.41 -17.49
CA VAL A 219 -4.69 26.44 -18.36
C VAL A 219 -4.97 26.78 -19.82
N ILE A 220 -3.89 26.84 -20.61
CA ILE A 220 -3.95 27.04 -22.07
C ILE A 220 -3.68 25.70 -22.77
N SER A 221 -2.66 24.99 -22.32
CA SER A 221 -2.23 23.67 -22.80
C SER A 221 -1.44 22.97 -21.70
N PRO A 222 -1.13 21.66 -21.79
CA PRO A 222 -0.38 20.94 -20.75
C PRO A 222 1.00 21.53 -20.37
N THR A 223 1.53 22.46 -21.16
CA THR A 223 2.82 23.13 -20.95
C THR A 223 2.70 24.64 -20.71
N GLN A 224 1.50 25.21 -20.80
CA GLN A 224 1.30 26.66 -20.73
C GLN A 224 0.08 27.06 -19.91
N VAL A 225 0.25 28.09 -19.10
CA VAL A 225 -0.82 28.72 -18.33
C VAL A 225 -0.77 30.23 -18.46
N MET A 226 -1.90 30.90 -18.37
CA MET A 226 -2.00 32.35 -18.25
C MET A 226 -1.97 32.75 -16.78
N LEU A 227 -1.25 33.82 -16.43
CA LEU A 227 -1.12 34.33 -15.08
C LEU A 227 -2.03 35.54 -14.84
N GLN A 228 -2.57 35.63 -13.63
CA GLN A 228 -3.26 36.79 -13.08
C GLN A 228 -2.72 37.07 -11.68
N SER A 229 -2.29 38.29 -11.39
CA SER A 229 -1.76 38.63 -10.06
C SER A 229 -2.86 38.54 -8.99
N VAL A 230 -2.52 37.97 -7.83
CA VAL A 230 -3.43 37.92 -6.66
C VAL A 230 -2.83 38.54 -5.40
N ASP A 231 -1.65 39.16 -5.50
CA ASP A 231 -1.03 39.86 -4.37
C ASP A 231 -1.89 41.07 -3.95
N GLY A 232 -2.29 41.12 -2.67
CA GLY A 232 -3.15 42.17 -2.11
C GLY A 232 -4.66 41.89 -2.18
N VAL A 233 -5.08 40.79 -2.82
CA VAL A 233 -6.48 40.31 -2.82
C VAL A 233 -6.68 39.36 -1.64
N ARG A 234 -7.82 39.47 -0.92
CA ARG A 234 -8.13 38.49 0.13
C ARG A 234 -8.36 37.13 -0.53
N MET A 235 -7.62 36.12 -0.08
CA MET A 235 -7.69 34.75 -0.62
C MET A 235 -9.11 34.13 -0.60
N PHE A 236 -10.05 34.70 0.17
CA PHE A 236 -11.43 34.24 0.32
C PHE A 236 -12.48 34.96 -0.54
N GLU A 237 -12.10 35.93 -1.38
CA GLU A 237 -13.07 36.59 -2.28
C GLU A 237 -13.55 35.64 -3.39
N GLU A 238 -14.85 35.75 -3.74
CA GLU A 238 -15.51 34.97 -4.80
C GLU A 238 -14.78 35.08 -6.13
N GLU A 239 -14.99 34.07 -6.99
CA GLU A 239 -14.39 33.89 -8.32
C GLU A 239 -14.65 35.10 -9.24
N ALA A 240 -13.82 36.14 -9.11
CA ALA A 240 -13.76 37.20 -10.10
C ALA A 240 -13.32 36.60 -11.44
N GLU A 241 -13.98 37.03 -12.54
CA GLU A 241 -13.61 36.66 -13.91
C GLU A 241 -12.10 36.83 -14.12
N PHE A 242 -11.48 35.85 -14.78
CA PHE A 242 -10.06 35.88 -15.12
C PHE A 242 -9.79 37.06 -16.08
N LYS A 243 -8.92 37.99 -15.66
CA LYS A 243 -8.55 39.17 -16.47
C LYS A 243 -7.12 39.03 -16.95
N ALA A 244 -6.94 39.20 -18.26
CA ALA A 244 -5.61 39.27 -18.84
C ALA A 244 -4.88 40.53 -18.35
N GLU A 245 -3.64 40.35 -17.89
CA GLU A 245 -2.76 41.40 -17.39
C GLU A 245 -1.48 41.44 -18.23
N LYS A 246 -0.81 42.59 -18.24
CA LYS A 246 0.49 42.75 -18.90
C LYS A 246 1.61 42.57 -17.89
N PHE A 247 2.63 41.81 -18.30
CA PHE A 247 3.77 41.44 -17.48
C PHE A 247 5.07 41.86 -18.15
N LYS A 248 6.15 41.95 -17.38
CA LYS A 248 7.51 42.05 -17.93
C LYS A 248 7.97 40.66 -18.37
N ALA A 249 8.46 40.54 -19.60
CA ALA A 249 8.98 39.27 -20.09
C ALA A 249 10.24 38.84 -19.31
N VAL A 250 10.27 37.57 -18.89
CA VAL A 250 11.40 36.97 -18.16
C VAL A 250 11.66 35.55 -18.64
N TYR A 251 12.90 35.09 -18.46
CA TYR A 251 13.31 33.71 -18.71
C TYR A 251 13.75 33.06 -17.39
N GLY A 252 13.32 31.83 -17.17
CA GLY A 252 13.63 31.09 -15.95
C GLY A 252 12.76 31.44 -14.74
N GLY A 253 12.86 30.59 -13.73
CA GLY A 253 12.08 30.65 -12.49
C GLY A 253 11.55 29.27 -12.13
N ASP A 254 10.98 29.16 -10.93
CA ASP A 254 10.26 27.99 -10.46
C ASP A 254 8.86 28.43 -9.99
N PHE A 255 7.87 27.55 -10.13
CA PHE A 255 6.56 27.74 -9.52
C PHE A 255 6.25 26.65 -8.49
N GLU A 256 5.48 27.00 -7.47
CA GLU A 256 4.97 26.08 -6.45
C GLU A 256 3.49 26.38 -6.17
N GLN A 257 2.62 25.39 -6.38
CA GLN A 257 1.19 25.47 -6.08
C GLN A 257 0.97 25.79 -4.59
N GLN A 258 0.03 26.67 -4.29
CA GLN A 258 -0.42 27.00 -2.95
C GLN A 258 -1.82 26.42 -2.73
N LYS A 259 -1.95 25.45 -1.83
CA LYS A 259 -3.26 24.87 -1.49
C LYS A 259 -4.10 25.92 -0.75
N LYS A 260 -5.33 26.17 -1.24
CA LYS A 260 -6.27 27.12 -0.64
C LYS A 260 -7.23 26.40 0.33
N PRO A 261 -7.34 26.86 1.58
CA PRO A 261 -8.37 26.37 2.49
C PRO A 261 -9.78 26.68 1.98
N VAL A 262 -10.70 25.74 2.13
CA VAL A 262 -12.10 25.87 1.72
C VAL A 262 -13.01 25.71 2.93
N MET A 263 -14.00 26.60 3.05
CA MET A 263 -15.05 26.47 4.04
C MET A 263 -16.17 25.58 3.48
N ILE A 264 -16.55 24.55 4.22
CA ILE A 264 -17.64 23.63 3.89
C ILE A 264 -18.73 23.80 4.94
N SER A 265 -19.95 24.06 4.49
CA SER A 265 -21.10 24.23 5.38
C SER A 265 -21.97 22.98 5.38
N PHE A 266 -22.08 22.32 6.52
CA PHE A 266 -22.93 21.15 6.70
C PHE A 266 -24.31 21.56 7.19
N LYS A 267 -25.33 20.76 6.85
CA LYS A 267 -26.71 20.90 7.35
C LYS A 267 -26.96 19.86 8.46
N PRO A 268 -27.71 20.18 9.52
CA PRO A 268 -28.12 19.19 10.53
C PRO A 268 -28.97 18.07 9.92
N LEU A 269 -28.86 16.86 10.48
CA LEU A 269 -29.52 15.64 9.99
C LEU A 269 -31.04 15.80 9.84
N GLY A 270 -31.70 16.38 10.85
CA GLY A 270 -33.15 16.60 10.81
C GLY A 270 -33.62 17.55 9.70
N ARG A 271 -32.71 18.29 9.05
CA ARG A 271 -33.01 19.18 7.92
C ARG A 271 -32.72 18.56 6.56
N THR A 272 -32.11 17.39 6.53
CA THR A 272 -31.63 16.74 5.29
C THR A 272 -32.31 15.42 5.02
N ILE A 273 -33.13 14.91 5.95
CA ILE A 273 -33.78 13.60 5.82
C ILE A 273 -34.80 13.56 4.68
N ASP A 274 -35.53 14.64 4.44
CA ASP A 274 -36.54 14.68 3.37
C ASP A 274 -35.92 14.98 2.00
N GLU A 275 -34.80 15.71 1.99
CA GLU A 275 -34.05 16.14 0.81
C GLU A 275 -32.54 15.87 0.99
N PRO A 276 -32.12 14.59 0.91
CA PRO A 276 -30.75 14.21 1.23
C PRO A 276 -29.75 14.56 0.11
N SER A 277 -28.61 15.13 0.50
CA SER A 277 -27.43 15.26 -0.38
C SER A 277 -26.67 13.94 -0.37
N ILE A 278 -27.03 13.05 -1.30
CA ILE A 278 -26.46 11.71 -1.44
C ILE A 278 -25.28 11.77 -2.42
N LEU A 279 -24.15 11.17 -2.03
CA LEU A 279 -23.04 10.92 -2.94
C LEU A 279 -23.49 9.96 -4.05
N GLY A 280 -23.53 10.45 -5.29
CA GLY A 280 -23.90 9.69 -6.49
C GLY A 280 -22.96 10.00 -7.65
N PHE A 281 -22.78 9.02 -8.55
CA PHE A 281 -21.93 9.16 -9.76
C PHE A 281 -22.76 9.23 -11.05
N ASN A 282 -24.02 8.76 -11.01
CA ASN A 282 -24.98 8.86 -12.10
C ASN A 282 -26.41 8.80 -11.55
N HIS A 283 -27.38 9.14 -12.41
CA HIS A 283 -28.80 9.23 -12.03
C HIS A 283 -29.41 7.91 -11.55
N GLU A 284 -29.04 6.76 -12.14
CA GLU A 284 -29.59 5.45 -11.75
C GLU A 284 -29.15 5.05 -10.33
N VAL A 285 -27.89 5.31 -9.99
CA VAL A 285 -27.35 5.09 -8.65
C VAL A 285 -27.99 6.05 -7.65
N GLU A 286 -28.28 7.29 -8.03
CA GLU A 286 -28.97 8.27 -7.18
C GLU A 286 -30.38 7.82 -6.79
N GLU A 287 -31.19 7.37 -7.76
CA GLU A 287 -32.56 6.91 -7.48
C GLU A 287 -32.57 5.67 -6.60
N ARG A 288 -31.70 4.70 -6.91
CA ARG A 288 -31.53 3.50 -6.09
C ARG A 288 -31.11 3.85 -4.66
N ASN A 289 -30.13 4.75 -4.50
CA ASN A 289 -29.67 5.19 -3.17
C ASN A 289 -30.75 5.97 -2.41
N LEU A 290 -31.60 6.73 -3.10
CA LEU A 290 -32.75 7.39 -2.49
C LEU A 290 -33.77 6.38 -1.95
N VAL A 291 -33.99 5.25 -2.64
CA VAL A 291 -34.83 4.16 -2.12
C VAL A 291 -34.19 3.53 -0.88
N VAL A 292 -32.88 3.26 -0.90
CA VAL A 292 -32.16 2.74 0.27
C VAL A 292 -32.22 3.73 1.44
N HIS A 293 -32.05 5.03 1.20
CA HIS A 293 -32.25 6.08 2.21
C HIS A 293 -33.62 5.95 2.87
N LYS A 294 -34.68 5.87 2.06
CA LYS A 294 -36.06 5.69 2.55
C LYS A 294 -36.24 4.38 3.31
N CYS A 295 -35.53 3.30 2.96
CA CYS A 295 -35.56 2.05 3.72
C CYS A 295 -35.01 2.24 5.14
N PHE A 296 -33.89 2.95 5.30
CA PHE A 296 -33.35 3.27 6.63
C PHE A 296 -34.29 4.18 7.44
N VAL A 297 -34.95 5.15 6.80
CA VAL A 297 -35.98 5.99 7.45
C VAL A 297 -37.18 5.15 7.88
N ALA A 298 -37.71 4.30 6.99
CA ALA A 298 -38.84 3.42 7.28
C ALA A 298 -38.53 2.38 8.35
N LEU A 299 -37.29 1.89 8.44
CA LEU A 299 -36.87 0.90 9.44
C LEU A 299 -37.09 1.41 10.87
N GLY A 300 -36.68 2.64 11.16
CA GLY A 300 -36.88 3.23 12.50
C GLY A 300 -38.35 3.26 12.89
N GLU A 301 -39.21 3.79 12.02
CA GLU A 301 -40.66 3.87 12.26
C GLU A 301 -41.33 2.49 12.33
N TYR A 302 -40.83 1.51 11.57
CA TYR A 302 -41.33 0.13 11.62
C TYR A 302 -41.02 -0.53 12.96
N MET A 303 -39.80 -0.33 13.49
CA MET A 303 -39.37 -0.87 14.78
C MET A 303 -40.10 -0.21 15.96
N GLU A 304 -40.45 1.07 15.87
CA GLU A 304 -41.27 1.78 16.88
C GLU A 304 -42.69 1.19 17.04
N GLN A 305 -43.20 0.46 16.05
CA GLN A 305 -44.48 -0.27 16.14
C GLN A 305 -44.37 -1.60 16.91
N ASP A 306 -43.37 -1.70 17.80
CA ASP A 306 -43.00 -2.85 18.64
C ASP A 306 -42.78 -4.14 17.82
N LYS A 307 -42.19 -3.98 16.63
CA LYS A 307 -41.78 -5.08 15.76
C LYS A 307 -40.36 -5.51 16.13
N GLN A 308 -40.27 -6.42 17.11
CA GLN A 308 -38.99 -7.01 17.53
C GLN A 308 -38.31 -7.82 16.43
N GLU A 309 -39.07 -8.30 15.44
CA GLU A 309 -38.55 -8.96 14.25
C GLU A 309 -39.05 -8.24 12.99
N VAL A 310 -38.13 -8.08 12.04
CA VAL A 310 -38.42 -7.55 10.70
C VAL A 310 -38.42 -8.71 9.71
N ASP A 311 -39.50 -8.87 8.97
CA ASP A 311 -39.60 -9.79 7.84
C ASP A 311 -39.72 -9.00 6.53
N GLY A 312 -39.23 -9.58 5.43
CA GLY A 312 -39.15 -8.88 4.14
C GLY A 312 -40.51 -8.49 3.54
N GLU A 313 -41.56 -9.29 3.74
CA GLU A 313 -42.91 -9.02 3.22
C GLU A 313 -43.63 -7.95 4.04
N GLY A 314 -43.54 -8.03 5.36
CA GLY A 314 -44.07 -7.06 6.31
C GLY A 314 -43.44 -5.70 6.12
N PHE A 315 -42.11 -5.65 5.98
CA PHE A 315 -41.38 -4.41 5.72
C PHE A 315 -41.74 -3.80 4.37
N LEU A 316 -41.78 -4.59 3.28
CA LEU A 316 -42.21 -4.10 1.97
C LEU A 316 -43.63 -3.52 2.04
N SER A 317 -44.55 -4.24 2.69
CA SER A 317 -45.94 -3.78 2.86
C SER A 317 -46.02 -2.47 3.60
N PHE A 318 -45.21 -2.28 4.64
CA PHE A 318 -45.11 -1.01 5.37
C PHE A 318 -44.54 0.11 4.49
N PHE A 319 -43.41 -0.15 3.83
CA PHE A 319 -42.74 0.81 2.96
C PHE A 319 -43.66 1.33 1.85
N VAL A 320 -44.35 0.42 1.15
CA VAL A 320 -45.26 0.76 0.05
C VAL A 320 -46.44 1.60 0.52
N ARG A 321 -46.99 1.32 1.72
CA ARG A 321 -48.07 2.14 2.31
C ARG A 321 -47.60 3.57 2.57
N LYS A 322 -46.34 3.75 3.00
CA LYS A 322 -45.75 5.04 3.31
C LYS A 322 -45.37 5.83 2.06
N TYR A 323 -44.58 5.23 1.17
CA TYR A 323 -43.98 5.97 0.06
C TYR A 323 -44.78 5.95 -1.24
N LYS A 324 -45.81 5.08 -1.39
CA LYS A 324 -46.79 4.96 -2.51
C LYS A 324 -46.24 4.87 -3.95
N SER A 325 -45.00 5.27 -4.20
CA SER A 325 -44.17 5.14 -5.39
C SER A 325 -43.02 4.16 -5.10
N HIS A 326 -42.16 3.84 -6.09
CA HIS A 326 -41.00 2.93 -5.97
C HIS A 326 -41.29 1.41 -6.05
N PHE A 327 -42.42 1.00 -6.66
CA PHE A 327 -42.75 -0.42 -6.84
C PHE A 327 -41.72 -1.21 -7.65
N GLU A 328 -40.99 -0.56 -8.57
CA GLU A 328 -39.94 -1.21 -9.37
C GLU A 328 -38.74 -1.71 -8.52
N PHE A 329 -38.60 -1.17 -7.30
CA PHE A 329 -37.57 -1.57 -6.34
C PHE A 329 -38.08 -2.56 -5.28
N GLU A 330 -39.23 -3.22 -5.50
CA GLU A 330 -39.81 -4.15 -4.51
C GLU A 330 -38.82 -5.23 -4.07
N GLY A 331 -38.00 -5.76 -4.98
CA GLY A 331 -36.99 -6.77 -4.67
C GLY A 331 -35.90 -6.24 -3.75
N LEU A 332 -35.45 -5.00 -3.96
CA LEU A 332 -34.46 -4.32 -3.12
C LEU A 332 -35.01 -4.06 -1.72
N ILE A 333 -36.23 -3.53 -1.63
CA ILE A 333 -36.90 -3.21 -0.37
C ILE A 333 -37.20 -4.48 0.45
N ARG A 334 -37.70 -5.53 -0.22
CA ARG A 334 -37.91 -6.84 0.38
C ARG A 334 -36.61 -7.44 0.89
N SER A 335 -35.55 -7.36 0.08
CA SER A 335 -34.21 -7.83 0.48
C SER A 335 -33.71 -7.07 1.70
N PHE A 336 -33.87 -5.74 1.74
CA PHE A 336 -33.51 -4.91 2.90
C PHE A 336 -34.24 -5.39 4.16
N GLY A 337 -35.57 -5.53 4.11
CA GLY A 337 -36.36 -6.00 5.25
C GLY A 337 -35.98 -7.40 5.73
N LYS A 338 -35.60 -8.32 4.81
CA LYS A 338 -35.15 -9.68 5.17
C LYS A 338 -33.85 -9.67 5.96
N GLN A 339 -32.90 -8.80 5.61
CA GLN A 339 -31.54 -8.85 6.15
C GLN A 339 -31.18 -7.74 7.13
N CYS A 340 -32.07 -6.77 7.40
CA CYS A 340 -31.70 -5.58 8.19
C CYS A 340 -31.31 -5.89 9.65
N MET A 341 -31.67 -7.07 10.17
CA MET A 341 -31.28 -7.58 11.48
C MET A 341 -30.05 -8.51 11.44
N GLY A 342 -29.44 -8.67 10.27
CA GLY A 342 -28.19 -9.39 10.07
C GLY A 342 -27.02 -8.43 9.81
N THR A 343 -25.81 -8.96 9.71
CA THR A 343 -24.61 -8.22 9.26
C THR A 343 -23.47 -9.21 8.97
N LEU A 344 -22.45 -8.74 8.26
CA LEU A 344 -21.23 -9.47 7.97
C LEU A 344 -20.02 -8.61 8.34
N MET A 345 -18.94 -9.23 8.82
CA MET A 345 -17.72 -8.51 9.19
C MET A 345 -17.13 -7.68 8.02
N PRO A 346 -17.07 -8.18 6.78
CA PRO A 346 -16.68 -7.38 5.63
C PRO A 346 -17.47 -6.07 5.44
N MET A 347 -18.78 -6.05 5.71
CA MET A 347 -19.59 -4.82 5.65
C MET A 347 -19.14 -3.83 6.73
N CYS A 348 -18.93 -4.31 7.96
CA CYS A 348 -18.39 -3.50 9.05
C CYS A 348 -17.00 -2.94 8.70
N SER A 349 -16.13 -3.73 8.05
CA SER A 349 -14.79 -3.30 7.60
C SER A 349 -14.84 -2.18 6.56
N VAL A 350 -15.71 -2.28 5.55
CA VAL A 350 -15.90 -1.22 4.54
C VAL A 350 -16.38 0.07 5.20
N VAL A 351 -17.44 0.00 5.99
CA VAL A 351 -18.06 1.20 6.55
C VAL A 351 -17.22 1.77 7.69
N GLY A 352 -16.65 0.92 8.54
CA GLY A 352 -15.82 1.34 9.66
C GLY A 352 -14.51 1.96 9.21
N GLY A 353 -13.87 1.44 8.17
CA GLY A 353 -12.70 2.06 7.54
C GLY A 353 -13.03 3.43 6.92
N PHE A 354 -14.16 3.54 6.23
CA PHE A 354 -14.65 4.79 5.65
C PHE A 354 -14.95 5.85 6.73
N VAL A 355 -15.76 5.49 7.73
CA VAL A 355 -16.12 6.38 8.86
C VAL A 355 -14.90 6.80 9.65
N ALA A 356 -13.97 5.87 9.92
CA ALA A 356 -12.73 6.22 10.59
C ALA A 356 -11.93 7.25 9.78
N GLN A 357 -11.88 7.14 8.44
CA GLN A 357 -11.26 8.18 7.62
C GLN A 357 -11.99 9.52 7.79
N GLU A 358 -13.33 9.56 7.76
CA GLU A 358 -14.10 10.80 7.96
C GLU A 358 -13.80 11.46 9.31
N ILE A 359 -13.61 10.68 10.39
CA ILE A 359 -13.13 11.20 11.68
C ILE A 359 -11.78 11.90 11.52
N LEU A 360 -10.82 11.25 10.85
CA LEU A 360 -9.49 11.81 10.59
C LEU A 360 -9.54 13.09 9.74
N LYS A 361 -10.48 13.18 8.79
CA LYS A 361 -10.71 14.41 8.02
C LYS A 361 -11.19 15.54 8.91
N GLY A 362 -12.17 15.26 9.76
CA GLY A 362 -12.71 16.20 10.73
C GLY A 362 -11.63 16.78 11.63
N VAL A 363 -10.87 15.92 12.30
CA VAL A 363 -9.85 16.37 13.29
C VAL A 363 -8.57 16.89 12.64
N GLY A 364 -8.15 16.34 11.51
CA GLY A 364 -6.96 16.78 10.77
C GLY A 364 -7.19 18.07 9.96
N SER A 365 -8.45 18.39 9.66
CA SER A 365 -8.85 19.41 8.68
C SER A 365 -8.32 19.13 7.26
N LYS A 366 -7.93 17.89 6.98
CA LYS A 366 -7.28 17.46 5.73
C LYS A 366 -8.20 16.50 5.00
N PHE A 367 -8.13 16.54 3.68
CA PHE A 367 -8.98 15.83 2.73
C PHE A 367 -10.43 16.34 2.69
N THR A 368 -11.13 16.05 1.60
CA THR A 368 -12.53 16.47 1.40
C THR A 368 -13.46 15.53 2.16
N PRO A 369 -14.21 16.00 3.18
CA PRO A 369 -15.17 15.16 3.87
C PRO A 369 -16.37 14.79 2.99
N LEU A 370 -17.04 13.70 3.36
CA LEU A 370 -18.34 13.36 2.81
C LEU A 370 -19.35 14.49 3.04
N HIS A 371 -20.06 14.93 2.00
CA HIS A 371 -21.12 15.94 2.08
C HIS A 371 -22.38 15.46 1.35
N GLN A 372 -23.32 14.79 2.00
CA GLN A 372 -23.39 14.48 3.44
C GLN A 372 -23.74 13.02 3.71
N PHE A 373 -24.44 12.36 2.79
CA PHE A 373 -24.81 10.95 2.89
C PHE A 373 -24.02 10.09 1.92
N PHE A 374 -23.61 8.92 2.39
CA PHE A 374 -23.03 7.85 1.59
C PHE A 374 -23.79 6.55 1.86
N TYR A 375 -24.15 5.85 0.79
CA TYR A 375 -24.77 4.53 0.83
C TYR A 375 -23.85 3.56 0.12
N PHE A 376 -23.58 2.44 0.77
CA PHE A 376 -22.86 1.31 0.20
C PHE A 376 -23.62 0.04 0.51
N ASP A 377 -23.76 -0.84 -0.48
CA ASP A 377 -24.33 -2.15 -0.29
C ASP A 377 -23.70 -3.19 -1.20
N ALA A 378 -23.83 -4.43 -0.77
CA ALA A 378 -23.41 -5.63 -1.50
C ALA A 378 -24.59 -6.58 -1.70
N ALA A 379 -25.79 -6.03 -1.95
CA ALA A 379 -27.02 -6.82 -2.09
C ALA A 379 -26.96 -7.84 -3.25
N ASP A 380 -26.05 -7.64 -4.19
CA ASP A 380 -25.75 -8.56 -5.29
C ASP A 380 -25.05 -9.85 -4.85
N ALA A 381 -24.55 -9.92 -3.60
CA ALA A 381 -23.87 -11.09 -3.04
C ALA A 381 -24.80 -12.24 -2.64
N ILE A 382 -26.12 -12.04 -2.64
CA ILE A 382 -27.09 -13.09 -2.29
C ILE A 382 -27.47 -13.90 -3.54
N PRO A 383 -27.37 -15.25 -3.51
CA PRO A 383 -27.92 -16.13 -4.55
C PRO A 383 -29.44 -16.02 -4.66
N LYS A 384 -30.00 -16.15 -5.89
CA LYS A 384 -31.45 -15.99 -6.13
C LYS A 384 -32.34 -17.03 -5.42
N ASP A 385 -31.79 -18.21 -5.11
CA ASP A 385 -32.54 -19.39 -4.63
C ASP A 385 -32.27 -19.73 -3.15
N SER A 386 -31.81 -18.80 -2.32
CA SER A 386 -31.51 -19.10 -0.90
C SER A 386 -32.80 -19.29 -0.08
N GLU A 387 -33.09 -20.55 0.29
CA GLU A 387 -34.19 -20.89 1.21
C GLU A 387 -33.89 -20.41 2.64
N ASP A 388 -34.95 -19.96 3.32
CA ASP A 388 -34.90 -19.47 4.69
C ASP A 388 -35.11 -20.64 5.67
N SER A 389 -34.02 -21.16 6.24
CA SER A 389 -34.08 -22.39 7.04
C SER A 389 -33.63 -22.24 8.50
N GLY A 390 -33.61 -21.03 9.06
CA GLY A 390 -33.44 -20.88 10.52
C GLY A 390 -32.89 -19.54 10.98
N LYS A 391 -33.36 -19.07 12.14
CA LYS A 391 -32.93 -17.80 12.76
C LYS A 391 -31.86 -17.97 13.84
N GLU A 392 -31.71 -19.17 14.39
CA GLU A 392 -30.78 -19.50 15.47
C GLU A 392 -29.58 -20.28 14.92
N TYR A 393 -28.39 -19.68 14.94
CA TYR A 393 -27.16 -20.31 14.49
C TYR A 393 -25.94 -19.84 15.31
N GLY A 394 -26.14 -19.76 16.64
CA GLY A 394 -25.17 -19.23 17.59
C GLY A 394 -24.63 -17.86 17.16
N ARG A 395 -23.31 -17.68 17.24
CA ARG A 395 -22.65 -16.43 16.79
C ARG A 395 -22.91 -16.08 15.32
N TYR A 396 -23.27 -17.03 14.46
CA TYR A 396 -23.44 -16.81 13.02
C TYR A 396 -24.90 -16.53 12.63
N GLY A 397 -25.82 -16.44 13.60
CA GLY A 397 -27.23 -16.08 13.36
C GLY A 397 -27.40 -14.83 12.47
N PRO A 398 -26.68 -13.72 12.71
CA PRO A 398 -26.75 -12.54 11.86
C PRO A 398 -26.34 -12.79 10.40
N MET A 399 -25.38 -13.67 10.14
CA MET A 399 -25.00 -14.05 8.76
C MET A 399 -26.08 -14.90 8.10
N VAL A 400 -26.70 -15.81 8.84
CA VAL A 400 -27.77 -16.66 8.31
C VAL A 400 -28.97 -15.82 7.88
N ARG A 401 -29.30 -14.73 8.60
CA ARG A 401 -30.35 -13.78 8.17
C ARG A 401 -30.04 -13.08 6.84
N CYS A 402 -28.76 -12.87 6.53
CA CYS A 402 -28.33 -12.26 5.27
C CYS A 402 -28.26 -13.27 4.12
N LEU A 403 -27.61 -14.40 4.35
CA LEU A 403 -27.19 -15.34 3.29
C LEU A 403 -28.02 -16.62 3.22
N GLY A 404 -28.67 -17.01 4.32
CA GLY A 404 -29.25 -18.34 4.51
C GLY A 404 -28.23 -19.37 5.03
N LYS A 405 -28.74 -20.42 5.69
CA LYS A 405 -27.90 -21.40 6.41
C LYS A 405 -26.96 -22.17 5.48
N GLU A 406 -27.48 -22.67 4.36
CA GLU A 406 -26.67 -23.43 3.39
C GLU A 406 -25.50 -22.60 2.85
N CYS A 407 -25.73 -21.31 2.57
CA CYS A 407 -24.69 -20.39 2.12
C CYS A 407 -23.60 -20.22 3.17
N VAL A 408 -23.98 -20.05 4.45
CA VAL A 408 -23.01 -19.98 5.57
C VAL A 408 -22.22 -21.28 5.71
N GLU A 409 -22.86 -22.44 5.59
CA GLU A 409 -22.17 -23.74 5.63
C GLU A 409 -21.18 -23.92 4.46
N ARG A 410 -21.49 -23.41 3.26
CA ARG A 410 -20.53 -23.40 2.14
C ARG A 410 -19.27 -22.59 2.49
N LEU A 411 -19.43 -21.43 3.12
CA LEU A 411 -18.29 -20.61 3.56
C LEU A 411 -17.39 -21.37 4.55
N PHE A 412 -17.99 -22.12 5.49
CA PHE A 412 -17.23 -22.89 6.48
C PHE A 412 -16.33 -23.95 5.84
N ASN A 413 -16.74 -24.54 4.73
CA ASN A 413 -16.01 -25.62 4.06
C ASN A 413 -14.90 -25.14 3.10
N LEU A 414 -14.74 -23.83 2.92
CA LEU A 414 -13.75 -23.30 1.96
C LEU A 414 -12.30 -23.62 2.35
N HIS A 415 -11.50 -23.94 1.35
CA HIS A 415 -10.05 -23.99 1.42
C HIS A 415 -9.45 -22.73 0.78
N VAL A 416 -8.91 -21.82 1.59
CA VAL A 416 -8.38 -20.53 1.14
C VAL A 416 -6.86 -20.50 1.27
N PHE A 417 -6.18 -20.00 0.24
CA PHE A 417 -4.77 -19.63 0.33
C PHE A 417 -4.62 -18.11 0.37
N MET A 418 -4.17 -17.59 1.50
CA MET A 418 -3.88 -16.18 1.71
C MET A 418 -2.38 -15.92 1.58
N VAL A 419 -2.00 -15.03 0.67
CA VAL A 419 -0.61 -14.71 0.38
C VAL A 419 -0.30 -13.28 0.85
N GLY A 420 0.50 -13.18 1.90
CA GLY A 420 0.80 -11.94 2.62
C GLY A 420 0.01 -11.85 3.93
N ALA A 421 0.73 -11.59 5.03
CA ALA A 421 0.22 -11.35 6.38
C ALA A 421 0.52 -9.92 6.85
N GLY A 422 0.74 -9.00 5.90
CA GLY A 422 0.88 -7.56 6.15
C GLY A 422 -0.46 -6.87 6.45
N ALA A 423 -0.57 -5.58 6.12
CA ALA A 423 -1.73 -4.75 6.50
C ALA A 423 -3.05 -5.34 5.98
N ILE A 424 -3.13 -5.60 4.68
CA ILE A 424 -4.30 -6.19 4.03
C ILE A 424 -4.52 -7.62 4.56
N GLY A 425 -3.44 -8.40 4.76
CA GLY A 425 -3.49 -9.77 5.25
C GLY A 425 -4.14 -9.90 6.64
N CYS A 426 -3.77 -9.03 7.58
CA CYS A 426 -4.41 -8.99 8.90
C CYS A 426 -5.93 -8.73 8.80
N GLU A 427 -6.33 -7.79 7.95
CA GLU A 427 -7.74 -7.45 7.74
C GLU A 427 -8.50 -8.57 7.01
N HIS A 428 -7.89 -9.19 5.99
CA HIS A 428 -8.46 -10.33 5.27
C HIS A 428 -8.70 -11.49 6.24
N LEU A 429 -7.70 -11.80 7.06
CA LEU A 429 -7.81 -12.88 8.02
C LEU A 429 -8.91 -12.62 9.03
N LYS A 430 -8.99 -11.41 9.61
CA LYS A 430 -10.12 -10.97 10.46
C LYS A 430 -11.47 -11.17 9.77
N ASN A 431 -11.61 -10.65 8.55
CA ASN A 431 -12.86 -10.73 7.79
C ASN A 431 -13.28 -12.19 7.53
N MET A 432 -12.32 -13.04 7.15
CA MET A 432 -12.56 -14.47 6.90
C MET A 432 -12.92 -15.23 8.18
N VAL A 433 -12.11 -15.12 9.25
CA VAL A 433 -12.36 -15.90 10.46
C VAL A 433 -13.63 -15.47 11.17
N MET A 434 -13.99 -14.18 11.13
CA MET A 434 -15.25 -13.70 11.72
C MET A 434 -16.47 -14.20 10.93
N CYS A 435 -16.31 -14.48 9.63
CA CYS A 435 -17.33 -15.13 8.80
C CYS A 435 -17.30 -16.67 8.91
N GLY A 436 -16.42 -17.24 9.73
CA GLY A 436 -16.23 -18.70 9.85
C GLY A 436 -15.66 -19.35 8.57
N ILE A 437 -15.10 -18.57 7.63
CA ILE A 437 -14.55 -19.10 6.38
C ILE A 437 -13.44 -20.11 6.71
N GLY A 438 -13.53 -21.31 6.14
CA GLY A 438 -12.57 -22.39 6.39
C GLY A 438 -12.62 -22.98 7.81
N HIS A 439 -13.70 -22.75 8.57
CA HIS A 439 -13.89 -23.38 9.89
C HIS A 439 -13.95 -24.92 9.80
N ASN A 440 -14.58 -25.47 8.78
CA ASN A 440 -14.58 -26.92 8.46
C ASN A 440 -13.62 -27.27 7.31
N GLY A 441 -13.19 -26.28 6.53
CA GLY A 441 -12.16 -26.37 5.50
C GLY A 441 -10.78 -26.00 6.05
N ARG A 442 -10.10 -25.05 5.39
CA ARG A 442 -8.76 -24.60 5.80
C ARG A 442 -8.44 -23.19 5.32
N ILE A 443 -7.76 -22.38 6.12
CA ILE A 443 -7.05 -21.19 5.63
C ILE A 443 -5.54 -21.42 5.77
N SER A 444 -4.83 -21.39 4.66
CA SER A 444 -3.37 -21.41 4.62
C SER A 444 -2.85 -20.00 4.40
N VAL A 445 -1.97 -19.52 5.27
CA VAL A 445 -1.41 -18.16 5.24
C VAL A 445 0.09 -18.24 5.01
N THR A 446 0.65 -17.45 4.10
CA THR A 446 2.11 -17.38 3.95
C THR A 446 2.64 -15.94 3.95
N ASP A 447 3.74 -15.71 4.65
CA ASP A 447 4.49 -14.46 4.65
C ASP A 447 5.92 -14.75 5.13
N MET A 448 6.93 -14.21 4.44
CA MET A 448 8.34 -14.44 4.75
C MET A 448 8.93 -13.40 5.71
N ASP A 449 8.20 -12.33 6.00
CA ASP A 449 8.71 -11.20 6.74
C ASP A 449 8.50 -11.35 8.25
N ALA A 450 9.42 -10.73 8.99
CA ALA A 450 9.25 -10.47 10.42
C ALA A 450 8.48 -9.15 10.65
N ILE A 451 7.90 -9.00 11.83
CA ILE A 451 7.17 -7.81 12.26
C ILE A 451 8.16 -6.69 12.63
N GLU A 452 7.92 -5.48 12.11
CA GLU A 452 8.66 -4.27 12.46
C GLU A 452 7.80 -3.28 13.27
N GLN A 453 8.43 -2.33 13.97
CA GLN A 453 7.73 -1.28 14.73
C GLN A 453 6.74 -0.48 13.85
N SER A 454 7.16 -0.12 12.63
CA SER A 454 6.35 0.66 11.68
C SER A 454 5.11 -0.10 11.19
N ASN A 455 5.05 -1.41 11.40
CA ASN A 455 3.95 -2.26 10.96
C ASN A 455 2.73 -2.12 11.89
N LEU A 456 2.96 -1.88 13.18
CA LEU A 456 1.94 -1.88 14.23
C LEU A 456 0.84 -0.82 14.01
N ASN A 457 1.15 0.28 13.33
CA ASN A 457 0.19 1.33 12.98
C ASN A 457 -0.91 0.88 11.97
N ARG A 458 -0.76 -0.26 11.30
CA ARG A 458 -1.77 -0.75 10.33
C ARG A 458 -1.98 -2.27 10.32
N GLN A 459 -1.12 -3.03 10.98
CA GLN A 459 -1.20 -4.49 11.11
C GLN A 459 -1.71 -4.83 12.51
N PHE A 460 -3.01 -4.60 12.73
CA PHE A 460 -3.63 -4.54 14.05
C PHE A 460 -3.59 -5.86 14.84
N LEU A 461 -3.29 -6.99 14.20
CA LEU A 461 -3.10 -8.26 14.89
C LEU A 461 -1.82 -8.24 15.73
N PHE A 462 -0.83 -7.42 15.38
CA PHE A 462 0.47 -7.43 16.03
C PHE A 462 0.53 -6.46 17.22
N ARG A 463 1.39 -6.75 18.20
CA ARG A 463 1.71 -5.88 19.34
C ARG A 463 3.21 -5.59 19.37
N SER A 464 3.59 -4.60 20.19
CA SER A 464 5.00 -4.26 20.40
C SER A 464 5.85 -5.44 20.89
N GLY A 465 5.25 -6.36 21.65
CA GLY A 465 5.91 -7.60 22.09
C GLY A 465 6.14 -8.63 20.98
N ASP A 466 5.51 -8.49 19.81
CA ASP A 466 5.67 -9.40 18.68
C ASP A 466 6.74 -8.94 17.67
N VAL A 467 7.34 -7.76 17.86
CA VAL A 467 8.40 -7.24 16.98
C VAL A 467 9.53 -8.27 16.83
N SER A 468 10.03 -8.43 15.61
CA SER A 468 10.98 -9.47 15.18
C SER A 468 10.42 -10.90 15.08
N SER A 469 9.16 -11.15 15.45
CA SER A 469 8.49 -12.43 15.19
C SER A 469 7.95 -12.51 13.76
N MET A 470 7.71 -13.72 13.25
CA MET A 470 7.21 -13.93 11.89
C MET A 470 5.74 -13.50 11.73
N LYS A 471 5.43 -12.71 10.70
CA LYS A 471 4.09 -12.15 10.49
C LYS A 471 3.01 -13.23 10.37
N ALA A 472 3.23 -14.25 9.54
CA ALA A 472 2.23 -15.28 9.26
C ALA A 472 1.86 -16.08 10.52
N GLU A 473 2.86 -16.44 11.32
CA GLU A 473 2.70 -17.16 12.58
C GLU A 473 1.86 -16.36 13.58
N VAL A 474 2.25 -15.11 13.86
CA VAL A 474 1.54 -14.25 14.82
C VAL A 474 0.14 -13.94 14.31
N ALA A 475 -0.04 -13.67 13.01
CA ALA A 475 -1.35 -13.37 12.44
C ALA A 475 -2.33 -14.54 12.64
N VAL A 476 -1.88 -15.77 12.40
CA VAL A 476 -2.68 -16.97 12.62
C VAL A 476 -3.03 -17.17 14.10
N ARG A 477 -2.05 -16.99 15.00
CA ARG A 477 -2.29 -17.05 16.46
C ARG A 477 -3.37 -16.07 16.90
N GLU A 478 -3.27 -14.82 16.46
CA GLU A 478 -4.19 -13.75 16.86
C GLU A 478 -5.57 -13.91 16.21
N ALA A 479 -5.65 -14.40 14.97
CA ALA A 479 -6.91 -14.71 14.33
C ALA A 479 -7.70 -15.81 15.06
N MET A 480 -7.03 -16.86 15.56
CA MET A 480 -7.67 -17.86 16.44
C MET A 480 -8.22 -17.23 17.72
N ALA A 481 -7.54 -16.21 18.25
CA ALA A 481 -8.04 -15.49 19.41
C ALA A 481 -9.29 -14.66 19.10
N LEU A 482 -9.44 -14.11 17.88
CA LEU A 482 -10.64 -13.40 17.43
C LEU A 482 -11.86 -14.34 17.28
N ASN A 483 -11.63 -15.55 16.77
CA ASN A 483 -12.65 -16.58 16.65
C ASN A 483 -12.18 -17.92 17.20
N GLN A 484 -12.60 -18.20 18.45
CA GLN A 484 -12.27 -19.43 19.17
C GLN A 484 -12.87 -20.69 18.55
N ASP A 485 -13.76 -20.61 17.55
CA ASP A 485 -14.25 -21.78 16.83
C ASP A 485 -13.12 -22.46 16.02
N PHE A 486 -12.05 -21.73 15.69
CA PHE A 486 -10.86 -22.28 15.04
C PHE A 486 -9.87 -22.96 16.02
N LEU A 487 -10.15 -22.91 17.32
CA LEU A 487 -9.43 -23.70 18.32
C LEU A 487 -10.09 -25.09 18.40
N GLN A 488 -9.40 -26.13 17.92
CA GLN A 488 -9.89 -27.49 18.12
C GLN A 488 -9.84 -27.84 19.61
N VAL A 489 -11.01 -28.17 20.18
CA VAL A 489 -11.09 -28.86 21.48
C VAL A 489 -10.65 -30.30 21.22
N SER A 490 -9.60 -30.76 21.88
CA SER A 490 -9.26 -32.17 21.95
C SER A 490 -10.40 -32.93 22.64
N SER A 491 -11.39 -33.38 21.87
CA SER A 491 -12.31 -34.41 22.33
C SER A 491 -11.63 -35.75 22.08
N ASP A 492 -10.93 -36.24 23.10
CA ASP A 492 -10.66 -37.66 23.27
C ASP A 492 -11.97 -38.42 23.06
N GLU A 493 -12.11 -39.10 21.92
CA GLU A 493 -12.90 -40.32 21.67
C GLU A 493 -13.23 -40.46 20.17
N LYS A 494 -12.26 -40.95 19.40
CA LYS A 494 -12.49 -41.83 18.23
C LYS A 494 -11.17 -42.47 17.82
N LYS A 495 -10.86 -43.61 18.45
CA LYS A 495 -9.84 -44.53 17.95
C LYS A 495 -10.34 -45.17 16.65
N VAL A 496 -9.64 -44.92 15.55
CA VAL A 496 -9.56 -45.87 14.43
C VAL A 496 -8.09 -46.02 14.08
N GLU A 497 -7.63 -47.27 14.14
CA GLU A 497 -6.28 -47.71 13.86
C GLU A 497 -5.98 -47.64 12.35
N GLU A 498 -4.91 -46.96 11.95
CA GLU A 498 -4.20 -47.31 10.71
C GLU A 498 -2.68 -47.31 10.94
N LYS A 499 -2.05 -48.41 10.50
CA LYS A 499 -0.65 -48.79 10.70
C LYS A 499 0.16 -48.50 9.43
N GLY A 500 1.34 -47.88 9.62
CA GLY A 500 2.50 -47.91 8.72
C GLY A 500 2.38 -46.95 7.51
N VAL A 501 3.36 -46.13 7.17
CA VAL A 501 4.79 -46.40 7.02
C VAL A 501 5.60 -45.09 7.21
N SER A 502 6.61 -45.14 8.06
CA SER A 502 7.72 -44.17 8.18
C SER A 502 8.78 -44.51 7.11
N GLU A 503 9.51 -43.60 6.45
CA GLU A 503 10.46 -42.60 6.93
C GLU A 503 11.02 -41.89 5.68
N VAL A 504 11.27 -40.57 5.74
CA VAL A 504 12.54 -39.84 5.43
C VAL A 504 12.19 -38.35 5.24
N THR A 505 12.30 -37.55 6.31
CA THR A 505 12.73 -36.13 6.28
C THR A 505 13.06 -35.69 7.71
N ASN A 506 14.35 -35.65 8.06
CA ASN A 506 14.83 -35.01 9.29
C ASN A 506 15.03 -33.52 9.01
N GLY A 507 14.27 -32.66 9.71
CA GLY A 507 14.40 -31.21 9.64
C GLY A 507 13.17 -30.39 10.07
N MET A 508 12.08 -31.02 10.50
CA MET A 508 10.94 -30.34 11.10
C MET A 508 10.82 -30.72 12.57
N SER A 509 10.67 -29.70 13.43
CA SER A 509 10.29 -29.86 14.83
C SER A 509 9.06 -30.76 14.94
N ASN A 510 9.23 -31.89 15.64
CA ASN A 510 8.13 -32.77 16.04
C ASN A 510 7.14 -32.00 16.92
N ASN A 511 6.01 -31.60 16.33
CA ASN A 511 4.76 -31.30 17.04
C ASN A 511 3.62 -32.02 16.32
N GLU A 512 3.61 -33.35 16.38
CA GLU A 512 2.40 -34.13 16.12
C GLU A 512 1.50 -34.06 17.36
N SER A 513 0.69 -32.99 17.46
CA SER A 513 -0.58 -32.96 18.20
C SER A 513 -1.35 -31.65 17.93
N SER A 514 -2.60 -31.77 17.47
CA SER A 514 -3.57 -30.73 17.07
C SER A 514 -3.29 -30.01 15.74
N GLN A 515 -4.00 -30.40 14.66
CA GLN A 515 -4.01 -29.62 13.41
C GLN A 515 -5.16 -28.62 13.46
N SER A 516 -4.85 -27.34 13.69
CA SER A 516 -5.82 -26.26 13.49
C SER A 516 -6.13 -26.10 12.00
N ASN A 517 -7.35 -25.64 11.69
CA ASN A 517 -7.78 -25.32 10.32
C ASN A 517 -7.19 -23.99 9.81
N LEU A 518 -6.48 -23.23 10.65
CA LEU A 518 -5.60 -22.13 10.22
C LEU A 518 -4.16 -22.60 10.28
N VAL A 519 -3.46 -22.51 9.14
CA VAL A 519 -2.06 -22.93 9.01
C VAL A 519 -1.24 -21.78 8.45
N TYR A 520 -0.04 -21.59 8.98
CA TYR A 520 0.89 -20.58 8.50
C TYR A 520 2.13 -21.20 7.86
N TYR A 521 2.76 -20.44 6.97
CA TYR A 521 4.04 -20.73 6.33
C TYR A 521 4.91 -19.46 6.37
N ASN A 522 6.15 -19.60 6.81
CA ASN A 522 7.11 -18.49 6.85
C ASN A 522 7.94 -18.45 5.56
N LEU A 523 7.27 -18.49 4.41
CA LEU A 523 7.88 -18.70 3.10
C LEU A 523 7.50 -17.60 2.10
N LYS A 524 8.45 -17.23 1.26
CA LYS A 524 8.22 -16.38 0.09
C LYS A 524 7.47 -17.16 -0.96
N VAL A 525 6.44 -16.60 -1.58
CA VAL A 525 5.89 -17.20 -2.81
C VAL A 525 6.82 -16.94 -3.99
N GLY A 526 7.16 -17.99 -4.73
CA GLY A 526 8.06 -17.91 -5.87
C GLY A 526 8.41 -19.30 -6.37
N LYS A 527 9.16 -19.38 -7.47
CA LYS A 527 9.58 -20.65 -8.08
C LYS A 527 10.34 -21.55 -7.10
N GLU A 528 11.10 -20.92 -6.20
CA GLU A 528 11.89 -21.54 -5.15
C GLU A 528 11.05 -22.29 -4.09
N THR A 529 9.77 -21.96 -3.92
CA THR A 529 8.89 -22.56 -2.90
C THR A 529 7.76 -23.42 -3.47
N GLU A 530 7.80 -23.72 -4.77
CA GLU A 530 6.83 -24.61 -5.44
C GLU A 530 6.91 -26.07 -4.97
N GLY A 531 7.96 -26.46 -4.24
CA GLY A 531 7.96 -27.73 -3.52
C GLY A 531 6.95 -27.78 -2.37
N VAL A 532 6.57 -26.62 -1.83
CA VAL A 532 5.54 -26.49 -0.78
C VAL A 532 4.22 -26.04 -1.39
N PHE A 533 4.24 -24.96 -2.17
CA PHE A 533 3.06 -24.43 -2.89
C PHE A 533 2.93 -25.07 -4.27
N SER A 534 2.98 -26.40 -4.28
CA SER A 534 2.93 -27.24 -5.48
C SER A 534 1.59 -27.20 -6.19
N ASP A 535 1.49 -27.77 -7.37
CA ASP A 535 0.22 -27.88 -8.08
C ASP A 535 -0.79 -28.67 -7.25
N ARG A 536 -0.34 -29.71 -6.55
CA ARG A 536 -1.17 -30.48 -5.62
C ARG A 536 -1.72 -29.61 -4.48
N PHE A 537 -0.90 -28.72 -3.92
CA PHE A 537 -1.37 -27.72 -2.96
C PHE A 537 -2.44 -26.82 -3.58
N PHE A 538 -2.20 -26.25 -4.77
CA PHE A 538 -3.19 -25.42 -5.45
C PHE A 538 -4.49 -26.17 -5.76
N GLN A 539 -4.43 -27.45 -6.16
CA GLN A 539 -5.63 -28.25 -6.41
C GLN A 539 -6.51 -28.39 -5.16
N SER A 540 -5.91 -28.40 -3.96
CA SER A 540 -6.64 -28.44 -2.68
C SER A 540 -7.27 -27.10 -2.25
N VAL A 541 -6.97 -26.00 -2.95
CA VAL A 541 -7.44 -24.65 -2.64
C VAL A 541 -8.64 -24.30 -3.53
N ASP A 542 -9.69 -23.72 -2.95
CA ASP A 542 -10.87 -23.23 -3.66
C ASP A 542 -10.67 -21.78 -4.18
N ALA A 543 -10.03 -20.93 -3.36
CA ALA A 543 -9.85 -19.52 -3.63
C ALA A 543 -8.50 -18.99 -3.08
N VAL A 544 -7.92 -18.02 -3.80
CA VAL A 544 -6.69 -17.32 -3.41
C VAL A 544 -7.03 -15.87 -3.07
N ALA A 545 -6.54 -15.37 -1.93
CA ALA A 545 -6.57 -13.95 -1.57
C ALA A 545 -5.14 -13.42 -1.47
N THR A 546 -4.80 -12.43 -2.30
CA THR A 546 -3.48 -11.81 -2.29
C THR A 546 -3.50 -10.50 -1.50
N ALA A 547 -2.49 -10.33 -0.66
CA ALA A 547 -2.24 -9.17 0.19
C ALA A 547 -0.79 -8.70 0.03
N LEU A 548 -0.37 -8.56 -1.22
CA LEU A 548 1.02 -8.34 -1.64
C LEU A 548 1.35 -6.85 -1.77
N ASP A 549 2.63 -6.50 -1.74
CA ASP A 549 3.12 -5.11 -1.81
C ASP A 549 3.95 -4.83 -3.08
N ASN A 550 4.20 -5.84 -3.90
CA ASN A 550 4.98 -5.74 -5.14
C ASN A 550 4.26 -6.40 -6.32
N VAL A 551 4.52 -5.90 -7.52
CA VAL A 551 3.88 -6.36 -8.76
C VAL A 551 4.38 -7.74 -9.17
N ASP A 552 5.67 -8.04 -8.97
CA ASP A 552 6.26 -9.32 -9.38
C ASP A 552 5.60 -10.52 -8.68
N ALA A 553 5.39 -10.43 -7.37
CA ALA A 553 4.69 -11.47 -6.62
C ALA A 553 3.22 -11.59 -7.04
N ARG A 554 2.54 -10.48 -7.36
CA ARG A 554 1.18 -10.52 -7.92
C ARG A 554 1.14 -11.23 -9.26
N MET A 555 2.06 -10.91 -10.16
CA MET A 555 2.19 -11.57 -11.47
C MET A 555 2.50 -13.06 -11.34
N TYR A 556 3.37 -13.43 -10.40
CA TYR A 556 3.64 -14.84 -10.08
C TYR A 556 2.37 -15.56 -9.62
N MET A 557 1.65 -15.00 -8.64
CA MET A 557 0.42 -15.59 -8.12
C MET A 557 -0.70 -15.66 -9.17
N ASP A 558 -0.85 -14.62 -10.00
CA ASP A 558 -1.77 -14.61 -11.14
C ASP A 558 -1.47 -15.75 -12.10
N GLY A 559 -0.20 -15.92 -12.48
CA GLY A 559 0.26 -17.02 -13.32
C GLY A 559 -0.09 -18.39 -12.74
N ARG A 560 0.19 -18.61 -11.44
CA ARG A 560 -0.15 -19.86 -10.74
C ARG A 560 -1.67 -20.09 -10.69
N CYS A 561 -2.47 -19.06 -10.46
CA CYS A 561 -3.93 -19.13 -10.44
C CYS A 561 -4.53 -19.42 -11.82
N VAL A 562 -4.05 -18.76 -12.88
CA VAL A 562 -4.47 -19.01 -14.26
C VAL A 562 -4.20 -20.45 -14.64
N VAL A 563 -2.97 -20.92 -14.39
CA VAL A 563 -2.52 -22.25 -14.76
C VAL A 563 -3.27 -23.34 -13.98
N ASN A 564 -3.58 -23.11 -12.71
CA ASN A 564 -4.36 -24.03 -11.87
C ASN A 564 -5.88 -23.78 -11.92
N ARG A 565 -6.34 -22.82 -12.74
CA ARG A 565 -7.75 -22.41 -12.87
C ARG A 565 -8.42 -22.07 -11.54
N LYS A 566 -7.74 -21.27 -10.71
CA LYS A 566 -8.21 -20.87 -9.37
C LYS A 566 -8.72 -19.44 -9.37
N PHE A 567 -9.78 -19.22 -8.59
CA PHE A 567 -10.25 -17.87 -8.29
C PHE A 567 -9.19 -17.12 -7.50
N MET A 568 -8.98 -15.87 -7.86
CA MET A 568 -8.09 -14.97 -7.15
C MET A 568 -8.79 -13.63 -6.90
N VAL A 569 -8.65 -13.10 -5.70
CA VAL A 569 -8.96 -11.71 -5.40
C VAL A 569 -7.70 -11.00 -4.92
N ASP A 570 -7.37 -9.89 -5.55
CA ASP A 570 -6.26 -9.02 -5.18
C ASP A 570 -6.78 -7.70 -4.60
N ALA A 571 -6.08 -7.20 -3.59
CA ALA A 571 -6.29 -5.88 -3.04
C ALA A 571 -4.97 -5.10 -2.99
N GLY A 572 -5.06 -3.81 -3.31
CA GLY A 572 -3.94 -2.86 -3.31
C GLY A 572 -4.29 -1.58 -2.59
N THR A 573 -3.28 -0.94 -1.97
CA THR A 573 -3.42 0.37 -1.31
C THR A 573 -2.23 1.27 -1.57
N SER A 574 -2.49 2.58 -1.71
CA SER A 574 -1.48 3.63 -1.70
C SER A 574 -2.05 4.88 -1.01
N GLY A 575 -1.69 5.06 0.26
CA GLY A 575 -2.24 6.06 1.14
C GLY A 575 -3.76 5.93 1.28
N THR A 576 -4.51 6.94 0.86
CA THR A 576 -5.98 6.93 0.85
C THR A 576 -6.58 6.23 -0.37
N LYS A 577 -5.77 5.85 -1.36
CA LYS A 577 -6.22 5.17 -2.58
C LYS A 577 -6.18 3.67 -2.39
N GLY A 578 -7.16 2.98 -2.96
CA GLY A 578 -7.20 1.52 -2.94
C GLY A 578 -7.94 0.94 -4.13
N ASN A 579 -7.63 -0.32 -4.44
CA ASN A 579 -8.29 -1.07 -5.48
C ASN A 579 -8.51 -2.53 -5.05
N VAL A 580 -9.54 -3.15 -5.62
CA VAL A 580 -9.81 -4.58 -5.55
C VAL A 580 -10.03 -5.09 -6.96
N GLN A 581 -9.32 -6.15 -7.33
CA GLN A 581 -9.46 -6.82 -8.61
C GLN A 581 -9.79 -8.29 -8.40
N VAL A 582 -10.76 -8.78 -9.17
CA VAL A 582 -11.23 -10.16 -9.11
C VAL A 582 -10.90 -10.89 -10.40
N VAL A 583 -10.40 -12.11 -10.26
CA VAL A 583 -10.06 -13.00 -11.35
C VAL A 583 -10.89 -14.27 -11.22
N VAL A 584 -11.90 -14.40 -12.07
CA VAL A 584 -12.84 -15.53 -12.08
C VAL A 584 -12.47 -16.46 -13.24
N PRO A 585 -12.11 -17.73 -12.96
CA PRO A 585 -11.72 -18.69 -14.00
C PRO A 585 -12.75 -18.77 -15.12
N PHE A 586 -12.27 -18.73 -16.36
CA PHE A 586 -13.05 -18.79 -17.61
C PHE A 586 -13.95 -17.57 -17.92
N HIS A 587 -14.03 -16.57 -17.04
CA HIS A 587 -14.99 -15.48 -17.18
C HIS A 587 -14.36 -14.08 -17.24
N THR A 588 -13.23 -13.87 -16.57
CA THR A 588 -12.52 -12.58 -16.57
C THR A 588 -11.14 -12.70 -17.19
N GLU A 589 -10.54 -11.57 -17.56
CA GLU A 589 -9.10 -11.50 -17.74
C GLU A 589 -8.35 -11.80 -16.43
N SER A 590 -7.04 -12.01 -16.54
CA SER A 590 -6.15 -12.20 -15.39
C SER A 590 -5.52 -10.87 -14.97
N TYR A 591 -4.92 -10.80 -13.77
CA TYR A 591 -4.25 -9.58 -13.30
C TYR A 591 -3.17 -9.11 -14.29
N GLY A 592 -2.38 -10.04 -14.84
CA GLY A 592 -1.32 -9.74 -15.80
C GLY A 592 -1.78 -9.39 -17.22
N SER A 593 -3.09 -9.32 -17.49
CA SER A 593 -3.63 -8.95 -18.81
C SER A 593 -3.59 -7.44 -19.07
N SER A 594 -3.57 -6.63 -18.00
CA SER A 594 -3.43 -5.18 -18.04
C SER A 594 -2.02 -4.74 -17.64
N GLN A 595 -1.48 -3.70 -18.29
CA GLN A 595 -0.20 -3.12 -17.91
C GLN A 595 -0.39 -1.90 -17.02
N ASP A 596 0.16 -1.97 -15.81
CA ASP A 596 0.34 -0.80 -14.97
C ASP A 596 1.43 0.12 -15.54
N PRO A 597 1.34 1.45 -15.31
CA PRO A 597 2.38 2.39 -15.73
C PRO A 597 3.75 2.00 -15.16
N PRO A 598 4.82 1.96 -15.97
CA PRO A 598 6.15 1.61 -15.47
C PRO A 598 6.66 2.70 -14.52
N GLU A 599 7.55 2.31 -13.60
CA GLU A 599 8.26 3.26 -12.76
C GLU A 599 9.03 4.28 -13.62
N LYS A 600 8.94 5.56 -13.28
CA LYS A 600 9.66 6.62 -14.01
C LYS A 600 11.15 6.53 -13.70
N SER A 601 11.98 6.20 -14.70
CA SER A 601 13.43 6.24 -14.59
C SER A 601 14.00 7.65 -14.87
N ILE A 602 14.88 8.15 -14.02
CA ILE A 602 15.57 9.44 -14.24
C ILE A 602 16.79 9.21 -15.14
N PRO A 603 17.03 10.04 -16.19
CA PRO A 603 18.20 9.89 -17.04
C PRO A 603 19.53 10.00 -16.27
N LEU A 604 20.48 9.11 -16.56
CA LEU A 604 21.79 9.06 -15.87
C LEU A 604 22.57 10.38 -15.94
N CYS A 605 22.50 11.12 -17.05
CA CYS A 605 23.16 12.42 -17.18
C CYS A 605 22.61 13.46 -16.20
N THR A 606 21.31 13.40 -15.91
CA THR A 606 20.61 14.28 -14.98
C THR A 606 21.05 14.00 -13.55
N ILE A 607 21.13 12.72 -13.16
CA ILE A 607 21.61 12.31 -11.83
C ILE A 607 23.09 12.71 -11.65
N LYS A 608 23.95 12.41 -12.64
CA LYS A 608 25.40 12.59 -12.53
C LYS A 608 25.86 14.05 -12.56
N ASN A 609 25.31 14.90 -13.40
CA ASN A 609 25.88 16.25 -13.63
C ASN A 609 24.87 17.40 -13.59
N PHE A 610 23.59 17.16 -13.85
CA PHE A 610 22.62 18.24 -14.03
C PHE A 610 21.31 18.02 -13.25
N PRO A 611 21.36 17.80 -11.92
CA PRO A 611 20.16 17.70 -11.12
C PRO A 611 19.45 19.06 -11.09
N TYR A 612 18.12 19.03 -11.06
CA TYR A 612 17.28 20.22 -10.97
C TYR A 612 16.11 20.06 -10.01
N ALA A 613 15.93 18.87 -9.44
CA ALA A 613 14.90 18.51 -8.49
C ALA A 613 15.52 17.69 -7.35
N ILE A 614 14.88 17.67 -6.19
CA ILE A 614 15.41 17.05 -4.97
C ILE A 614 15.50 15.53 -5.10
N GLU A 615 14.57 14.92 -5.84
CA GLU A 615 14.53 13.51 -6.20
C GLU A 615 15.82 13.09 -6.92
N HIS A 616 16.36 13.94 -7.79
CA HIS A 616 17.59 13.64 -8.53
C HIS A 616 18.81 13.61 -7.60
N THR A 617 18.84 14.50 -6.63
CA THR A 617 19.92 14.55 -5.64
C THR A 617 19.82 13.42 -4.62
N ILE A 618 18.61 12.94 -4.32
CA ILE A 618 18.37 11.77 -3.46
C ILE A 618 18.79 10.49 -4.19
N GLU A 619 18.39 10.30 -5.44
CA GLU A 619 18.79 9.13 -6.24
C GLU A 619 20.31 9.11 -6.47
N TRP A 620 20.92 10.29 -6.68
CA TRP A 620 22.37 10.42 -6.70
C TRP A 620 22.99 10.01 -5.36
N ALA A 621 22.48 10.51 -4.24
CA ALA A 621 23.01 10.18 -2.92
C ALA A 621 22.90 8.67 -2.62
N ARG A 622 21.80 8.03 -3.04
CA ARG A 622 21.60 6.59 -2.94
C ARG A 622 22.63 5.82 -3.78
N SER A 623 22.84 6.25 -5.02
CA SER A 623 23.87 5.65 -5.90
C SER A 623 25.28 5.81 -5.30
N GLU A 624 25.60 6.96 -4.71
CA GLU A 624 26.88 7.18 -4.03
C GLU A 624 27.01 6.32 -2.77
N PHE A 625 25.93 6.11 -2.01
CA PHE A 625 25.93 5.20 -0.85
C PHE A 625 26.26 3.77 -1.28
N GLU A 626 25.52 3.24 -2.26
CA GLU A 626 25.71 1.88 -2.78
C GLU A 626 27.15 1.73 -3.33
N PHE A 627 27.61 2.68 -4.14
CA PHE A 627 28.95 2.65 -4.68
C PHE A 627 30.04 2.67 -3.60
N LYS A 628 29.93 3.57 -2.60
CA LYS A 628 31.00 3.80 -1.60
C LYS A 628 31.01 2.81 -0.45
N PHE A 629 29.86 2.35 0.01
CA PHE A 629 29.76 1.53 1.22
C PHE A 629 29.37 0.08 0.94
N HIS A 630 29.02 -0.25 -0.31
CA HIS A 630 28.77 -1.62 -0.76
C HIS A 630 29.78 -2.06 -1.82
N ASP A 631 29.72 -1.50 -3.03
CA ASP A 631 30.45 -2.02 -4.20
C ASP A 631 31.98 -1.93 -4.01
N GLU A 632 32.48 -0.77 -3.60
CA GLU A 632 33.91 -0.55 -3.35
C GLU A 632 34.40 -1.44 -2.18
N ILE A 633 33.56 -1.63 -1.15
CA ILE A 633 33.89 -2.47 0.01
C ILE A 633 33.91 -3.96 -0.35
N LEU A 634 32.97 -4.41 -1.19
CA LEU A 634 32.92 -5.77 -1.70
C LEU A 634 34.17 -6.06 -2.56
N LEU A 635 34.54 -5.12 -3.44
CA LEU A 635 35.74 -5.23 -4.26
C LEU A 635 37.02 -5.32 -3.42
N ILE A 636 37.16 -4.47 -2.39
CA ILE A 636 38.29 -4.53 -1.43
C ILE A 636 38.32 -5.89 -0.73
N LYS A 637 37.17 -6.38 -0.25
CA LYS A 637 37.07 -7.67 0.45
C LYS A 637 37.49 -8.83 -0.44
N GLU A 638 37.04 -8.85 -1.69
CA GLU A 638 37.40 -9.87 -2.68
C GLU A 638 38.89 -9.82 -3.02
N TYR A 639 39.45 -8.62 -3.20
CA TYR A 639 40.88 -8.42 -3.50
C TYR A 639 41.77 -8.96 -2.37
N LEU A 640 41.53 -8.53 -1.12
CA LEU A 640 42.29 -8.97 0.04
C LEU A 640 42.12 -10.48 0.34
N SER A 641 40.96 -11.05 -0.02
CA SER A 641 40.73 -12.50 0.09
C SER A 641 41.57 -13.29 -0.92
N LYS A 642 41.74 -12.77 -2.14
CA LYS A 642 42.59 -13.37 -3.19
C LYS A 642 44.09 -13.26 -2.88
N GLU A 643 44.54 -12.17 -2.23
CA GLU A 643 45.92 -12.04 -1.75
C GLU A 643 46.31 -13.13 -0.74
N LYS A 644 45.34 -13.64 0.03
CA LYS A 644 45.55 -14.71 1.03
C LYS A 644 45.72 -16.10 0.39
N THR A 645 45.26 -16.31 -0.84
CA THR A 645 45.20 -17.62 -1.49
C THR A 645 46.22 -17.86 -2.60
N ASN A 646 46.79 -16.81 -3.21
CA ASN A 646 47.63 -16.95 -4.41
C ASN A 646 49.15 -16.84 -4.16
N THR A 647 49.92 -17.71 -4.84
CA THR A 647 51.38 -17.58 -5.01
C THR A 647 51.68 -16.52 -6.08
N GLU A 648 52.84 -15.85 -6.00
CA GLU A 648 53.25 -14.65 -6.78
C GLU A 648 53.11 -14.72 -8.32
N SER A 649 52.75 -15.87 -8.90
CA SER A 649 52.75 -16.17 -10.34
C SER A 649 51.55 -15.62 -11.12
N GLU A 650 50.42 -15.30 -10.47
CA GLU A 650 49.17 -14.87 -11.15
C GLU A 650 48.94 -13.34 -11.14
N ARG A 651 49.92 -12.55 -10.66
CA ARG A 651 49.75 -11.10 -10.39
C ARG A 651 49.79 -10.17 -11.60
N LYS A 652 49.95 -10.65 -12.83
CA LYS A 652 50.16 -9.78 -14.01
C LYS A 652 49.14 -10.04 -15.10
N GLU A 653 48.13 -9.17 -15.20
CA GLU A 653 47.61 -8.62 -16.49
C GLU A 653 46.37 -7.70 -16.39
N ASP A 654 45.98 -7.16 -15.21
CA ASP A 654 44.76 -6.32 -15.13
C ASP A 654 45.03 -4.88 -14.66
N GLN A 655 44.67 -3.88 -15.49
CA GLN A 655 44.76 -2.44 -15.16
C GLN A 655 43.85 -2.05 -13.98
N SER A 656 42.87 -2.88 -13.62
CA SER A 656 42.02 -2.71 -12.44
C SER A 656 42.77 -2.85 -11.11
N ASN A 657 43.91 -3.55 -11.08
CA ASN A 657 44.63 -3.82 -9.82
C ASN A 657 45.36 -2.58 -9.27
N GLU A 658 45.92 -1.70 -10.13
CA GLU A 658 46.62 -0.48 -9.66
C GLU A 658 45.67 0.50 -8.92
N ILE A 659 44.42 0.60 -9.38
CA ILE A 659 43.40 1.45 -8.74
C ILE A 659 42.96 0.86 -7.41
N ILE A 660 42.81 -0.46 -7.33
CA ILE A 660 42.43 -1.15 -6.09
C ILE A 660 43.56 -1.09 -5.06
N GLU A 661 44.82 -1.20 -5.48
CA GLU A 661 45.98 -1.04 -4.61
C GLU A 661 45.96 0.35 -3.94
N ASP A 662 45.78 1.45 -4.69
CA ASP A 662 45.68 2.81 -4.11
C ASP A 662 44.51 2.97 -3.11
N VAL A 663 43.40 2.27 -3.32
CA VAL A 663 42.25 2.26 -2.41
C VAL A 663 42.54 1.45 -1.14
N VAL A 664 43.16 0.27 -1.28
CA VAL A 664 43.56 -0.59 -0.16
C VAL A 664 44.57 0.13 0.74
N GLU A 665 45.47 0.91 0.14
CA GLU A 665 46.45 1.72 0.86
C GLU A 665 45.83 2.80 1.77
N LYS A 666 44.57 3.18 1.53
CA LYS A 666 43.84 4.25 2.23
C LYS A 666 42.72 3.73 3.14
N ILE A 667 42.69 2.41 3.41
CA ILE A 667 41.71 1.80 4.32
C ILE A 667 41.90 2.40 5.72
N PRO A 668 40.83 2.94 6.34
CA PRO A 668 40.91 3.45 7.70
C PRO A 668 41.05 2.31 8.70
N THR A 669 41.93 2.50 9.68
CA THR A 669 42.24 1.53 10.75
C THR A 669 41.77 1.99 12.13
N ASN A 670 41.35 3.25 12.25
CA ASN A 670 40.89 3.88 13.49
C ASN A 670 39.86 4.98 13.22
N ALA A 671 39.16 5.44 14.26
CA ALA A 671 38.10 6.45 14.09
C ALA A 671 38.58 7.79 13.52
N LYS A 672 39.82 8.21 13.80
CA LYS A 672 40.37 9.45 13.23
C LYS A 672 40.52 9.37 11.72
N GLU A 673 40.97 8.22 11.21
CA GLU A 673 41.06 7.96 9.77
C GLU A 673 39.67 7.87 9.13
N CYS A 674 38.67 7.30 9.81
CA CYS A 674 37.28 7.35 9.32
C CYS A 674 36.77 8.79 9.17
N ILE A 675 37.03 9.66 10.17
CA ILE A 675 36.66 11.08 10.11
C ILE A 675 37.38 11.78 8.95
N ARG A 676 38.69 11.54 8.80
CA ARG A 676 39.49 12.08 7.70
C ARG A 676 38.94 11.66 6.33
N ASN A 677 38.63 10.38 6.15
CA ASN A 677 38.03 9.86 4.90
C ASN A 677 36.66 10.48 4.63
N GLY A 678 35.84 10.72 5.66
CA GLY A 678 34.58 11.44 5.53
C GLY A 678 34.75 12.89 5.03
N ILE A 679 35.76 13.62 5.53
CA ILE A 679 36.07 14.98 5.08
C ILE A 679 36.60 14.98 3.64
N LEU A 680 37.48 14.05 3.29
CA LEU A 680 37.99 13.91 1.92
C LEU A 680 36.86 13.61 0.93
N LEU A 681 35.91 12.74 1.31
CA LEU A 681 34.74 12.45 0.49
C LEU A 681 33.87 13.70 0.33
N PHE A 682 33.64 14.48 1.38
CA PHE A 682 32.91 15.75 1.30
C PHE A 682 33.54 16.69 0.28
N VAL A 683 34.86 16.93 0.38
CA VAL A 683 35.59 17.83 -0.52
C VAL A 683 35.51 17.32 -1.95
N LYS A 684 35.72 16.02 -2.16
CA LYS A 684 35.63 15.39 -3.48
C LYS A 684 34.25 15.61 -4.12
N LEU A 685 33.17 15.33 -3.38
CA LEU A 685 31.81 15.33 -3.92
C LEU A 685 31.23 16.73 -4.09
N PHE A 686 31.42 17.65 -3.15
CA PHE A 686 30.71 18.94 -3.13
C PHE A 686 31.58 20.16 -3.49
N HIS A 687 32.90 19.98 -3.54
CA HIS A 687 33.84 21.02 -3.97
C HIS A 687 34.54 20.66 -5.29
N THR A 688 35.38 19.62 -5.29
CA THR A 688 36.27 19.29 -6.41
C THR A 688 35.50 18.90 -7.66
N SER A 689 34.52 18.00 -7.54
CA SER A 689 33.69 17.58 -8.68
C SER A 689 32.97 18.78 -9.33
N ILE A 690 32.44 19.68 -8.50
CA ILE A 690 31.69 20.87 -8.94
C ILE A 690 32.64 21.90 -9.57
N LYS A 691 33.82 22.11 -8.99
CA LYS A 691 34.86 22.98 -9.57
C LYS A 691 35.30 22.48 -10.94
N ASN A 692 35.50 21.17 -11.10
CA ASN A 692 35.85 20.55 -12.38
C ASN A 692 34.73 20.75 -13.40
N LEU A 693 33.47 20.61 -13.00
CA LEU A 693 32.31 20.83 -13.87
C LEU A 693 32.19 22.29 -14.33
N ILE A 694 32.36 23.26 -13.42
CA ILE A 694 32.34 24.70 -13.75
C ILE A 694 33.53 25.06 -14.66
N THR A 695 34.68 24.44 -14.45
CA THR A 695 35.86 24.64 -15.31
C THR A 695 35.62 24.10 -16.72
N ALA A 696 34.97 22.94 -16.84
CA ALA A 696 34.61 22.36 -18.13
C ALA A 696 33.50 23.15 -18.85
N PHE A 697 32.55 23.73 -18.10
CA PHE A 697 31.44 24.53 -18.62
C PHE A 697 31.32 25.87 -17.86
N PRO A 698 32.10 26.89 -18.24
CA PRO A 698 32.05 28.21 -17.61
C PRO A 698 30.63 28.83 -17.58
N PRO A 699 30.29 29.70 -16.62
CA PRO A 699 28.94 30.28 -16.50
C PRO A 699 28.43 31.01 -17.75
N ASP A 700 29.34 31.58 -18.54
CA ASP A 700 29.09 32.29 -19.80
C ASP A 700 29.19 31.39 -21.04
N SER A 701 29.38 30.08 -20.86
CA SER A 701 29.50 29.12 -21.95
C SER A 701 28.25 29.10 -22.83
N LYS A 702 28.46 28.93 -24.15
CA LYS A 702 27.40 28.87 -25.16
C LYS A 702 27.45 27.55 -25.92
N THR A 703 26.29 27.07 -26.35
CA THR A 703 26.18 25.89 -27.24
C THR A 703 26.64 26.24 -28.65
N LYS A 704 26.74 25.22 -29.52
CA LYS A 704 27.10 25.40 -30.94
C LYS A 704 26.09 26.29 -31.68
N GLU A 705 24.83 26.31 -31.26
CA GLU A 705 23.79 27.20 -31.81
C GLU A 705 23.79 28.61 -31.18
N GLY A 706 24.73 28.93 -30.27
CA GLY A 706 24.87 30.26 -29.67
C GLY A 706 23.98 30.54 -28.45
N GLN A 707 23.21 29.55 -27.98
CA GLN A 707 22.39 29.64 -26.76
C GLN A 707 23.27 29.51 -25.50
N VAL A 708 22.87 30.14 -24.40
CA VAL A 708 23.59 30.02 -23.11
C VAL A 708 23.47 28.58 -22.61
N PHE A 709 24.59 27.95 -22.27
CA PHE A 709 24.61 26.54 -21.84
C PHE A 709 23.83 26.31 -20.54
N TRP A 710 23.97 27.23 -19.58
CA TRP A 710 23.29 27.21 -18.29
C TRP A 710 21.91 27.86 -18.36
N MET A 711 21.05 27.29 -19.18
CA MET A 711 19.63 27.63 -19.25
C MET A 711 18.77 26.46 -18.77
N PRO A 712 17.52 26.70 -18.32
CA PRO A 712 16.58 25.65 -17.93
C PRO A 712 16.59 24.45 -18.90
N PRO A 713 16.67 23.20 -18.42
CA PRO A 713 16.61 22.74 -17.03
C PRO A 713 17.94 22.79 -16.26
N LYS A 714 19.05 23.21 -16.88
CA LYS A 714 20.39 23.16 -16.28
C LYS A 714 20.61 24.33 -15.33
N ARG A 715 20.99 24.02 -14.10
CA ARG A 715 21.30 25.01 -13.06
C ARG A 715 22.81 25.14 -12.90
N ALA A 716 23.36 26.34 -13.05
CA ALA A 716 24.77 26.59 -12.82
C ALA A 716 25.12 26.33 -11.34
N PRO A 717 25.99 25.34 -11.03
CA PRO A 717 26.26 24.97 -9.66
C PRO A 717 27.24 25.94 -9.00
N ARG A 718 27.37 25.83 -7.67
CA ARG A 718 28.37 26.51 -6.86
C ARG A 718 29.10 25.50 -5.99
N THR A 719 30.40 25.69 -5.80
CA THR A 719 31.20 24.87 -4.87
C THR A 719 30.79 25.14 -3.43
N ILE A 720 30.85 24.13 -2.58
CA ILE A 720 30.69 24.26 -1.12
C ILE A 720 32.06 24.04 -0.49
N ASN A 721 32.43 24.90 0.46
CA ASN A 721 33.60 24.66 1.31
C ASN A 721 33.14 24.02 2.62
N PHE A 722 33.94 23.11 3.16
CA PHE A 722 33.62 22.50 4.44
C PHE A 722 33.61 23.56 5.55
N ASP A 723 32.68 23.43 6.49
CA ASP A 723 32.48 24.36 7.60
C ASP A 723 32.08 23.55 8.83
N VAL A 724 32.92 23.59 9.86
CA VAL A 724 32.74 22.85 11.11
C VAL A 724 31.53 23.34 11.92
N ASN A 725 31.05 24.56 11.66
CA ASN A 725 29.89 25.13 12.35
C ASN A 725 28.57 24.85 11.62
N ASN A 726 28.62 24.18 10.47
CA ASN A 726 27.43 23.81 9.72
C ASN A 726 27.01 22.38 10.09
N ASP A 727 25.85 22.24 10.73
CA ASP A 727 25.33 20.95 11.20
C ASP A 727 25.17 19.91 10.08
N LEU A 728 24.83 20.33 8.86
CA LEU A 728 24.68 19.43 7.72
C LEU A 728 26.04 18.88 7.26
N HIS A 729 27.09 19.72 7.32
CA HIS A 729 28.45 19.32 6.97
C HIS A 729 29.00 18.34 8.00
N ILE A 730 28.79 18.62 9.29
CA ILE A 730 29.16 17.72 10.39
C ILE A 730 28.40 16.40 10.29
N LEU A 731 27.09 16.44 10.01
CA LEU A 731 26.28 15.22 9.86
C LEU A 731 26.76 14.35 8.69
N PHE A 732 27.13 14.94 7.56
CA PHE A 732 27.70 14.20 6.43
C PHE A 732 28.97 13.45 6.84
N VAL A 733 29.90 14.12 7.51
CA VAL A 733 31.15 13.50 7.96
C VAL A 733 30.90 12.45 9.03
N GLN A 734 30.03 12.74 9.99
CA GLN A 734 29.65 11.82 11.07
C GLN A 734 29.06 10.52 10.51
N SER A 735 28.04 10.64 9.65
CA SER A 735 27.36 9.47 9.06
C SER A 735 28.34 8.64 8.22
N THR A 736 29.11 9.29 7.34
CA THR A 736 30.17 8.64 6.53
C THR A 736 31.19 7.90 7.40
N ALA A 737 31.69 8.55 8.47
CA ALA A 737 32.71 7.97 9.33
C ALA A 737 32.18 6.77 10.14
N ASN A 738 30.93 6.82 10.61
CA ASN A 738 30.31 5.69 11.30
C ASN A 738 30.06 4.50 10.35
N ILE A 739 29.63 4.75 9.10
CA ILE A 739 29.47 3.69 8.10
C ILE A 739 30.83 3.05 7.78
N PHE A 740 31.90 3.83 7.60
CA PHE A 740 33.25 3.28 7.44
C PHE A 740 33.73 2.50 8.68
N SER A 741 33.44 2.99 9.89
CA SER A 741 33.74 2.29 11.14
C SER A 741 33.10 0.90 11.20
N LEU A 742 31.89 0.76 10.64
CA LEU A 742 31.20 -0.52 10.47
C LEU A 742 31.82 -1.36 9.34
N ASN A 743 32.03 -0.77 8.14
CA ASN A 743 32.57 -1.49 6.98
C ASN A 743 33.91 -2.17 7.28
N PHE A 744 34.79 -1.51 8.04
CA PHE A 744 36.14 -1.99 8.34
C PHE A 744 36.29 -2.56 9.76
N GLY A 745 35.19 -2.81 10.47
CA GLY A 745 35.22 -3.51 11.75
C GLY A 745 35.88 -2.75 12.92
N ILE A 746 36.03 -1.43 12.83
CA ILE A 746 36.60 -0.56 13.89
C ILE A 746 35.65 -0.48 15.09
N LYS A 747 34.34 -0.53 14.85
CA LYS A 747 33.27 -0.60 15.89
C LYS A 747 33.32 0.51 16.94
N GLN A 748 33.88 1.67 16.59
CA GLN A 748 33.83 2.87 17.42
C GLN A 748 32.72 3.79 16.92
N HIS A 749 31.83 4.20 17.82
CA HIS A 749 30.81 5.21 17.54
C HIS A 749 31.45 6.60 17.50
N ILE A 750 31.24 7.33 16.40
CA ILE A 750 31.83 8.65 16.15
C ILE A 750 30.75 9.71 16.34
N SER A 751 30.89 10.55 17.35
CA SER A 751 29.93 11.63 17.65
C SER A 751 30.22 12.90 16.85
N LYS A 752 29.25 13.83 16.79
CA LYS A 752 29.43 15.14 16.15
C LYS A 752 30.56 15.94 16.81
N GLU A 753 30.69 15.82 18.12
CA GLU A 753 31.73 16.50 18.91
C GLU A 753 33.12 15.96 18.55
N MET A 754 33.26 14.64 18.38
CA MET A 754 34.52 14.04 17.92
C MET A 754 34.93 14.55 16.54
N VAL A 755 33.98 14.70 15.61
CA VAL A 755 34.23 15.28 14.29
C VAL A 755 34.68 16.74 14.41
N ALA A 756 33.95 17.54 15.19
CA ALA A 756 34.25 18.96 15.35
C ALA A 756 35.60 19.20 16.03
N GLU A 757 35.96 18.38 17.02
CA GLU A 757 37.25 18.42 17.70
C GLU A 757 38.39 18.02 16.77
N PHE A 758 38.21 16.95 15.97
CA PHE A 758 39.20 16.52 14.98
C PHE A 758 39.51 17.63 13.97
N VAL A 759 38.48 18.29 13.42
CA VAL A 759 38.65 19.38 12.46
C VAL A 759 39.39 20.56 13.10
N LYS A 760 39.04 20.95 14.34
CA LYS A 760 39.67 22.09 15.03
C LYS A 760 41.13 21.84 15.39
N ASN A 761 41.49 20.60 15.70
CA ASN A 761 42.82 20.26 16.22
C ASN A 761 43.80 19.76 15.14
N GLU A 762 43.32 19.07 14.10
CA GLU A 762 44.19 18.41 13.11
C GLU A 762 44.14 19.03 11.70
N ILE A 763 43.16 19.91 11.41
CA ILE A 763 43.02 20.57 10.10
C ILE A 763 43.16 22.09 10.29
N LEU A 764 44.36 22.63 10.07
CA LEU A 764 44.60 24.08 10.12
C LEU A 764 43.72 24.78 9.06
N VAL A 765 42.87 25.69 9.53
CA VAL A 765 41.67 26.24 8.85
C VAL A 765 41.96 27.05 7.57
N GLU A 766 43.21 27.30 7.19
CA GLU A 766 43.51 28.26 6.13
C GLU A 766 43.44 27.73 4.70
N GLU A 767 43.30 26.42 4.43
CA GLU A 767 43.43 25.97 3.04
C GLU A 767 42.74 24.62 2.72
N PHE A 768 41.40 24.56 2.78
CA PHE A 768 40.61 23.38 2.33
C PHE A 768 40.83 23.00 0.86
N SER A 769 41.44 23.87 0.04
CA SER A 769 41.82 23.57 -1.35
C SER A 769 43.12 22.77 -1.51
N THR A 770 43.95 22.65 -0.46
CA THR A 770 45.27 21.99 -0.49
C THR A 770 45.40 20.83 0.51
N VAL A 771 44.30 20.46 1.20
CA VAL A 771 44.24 19.25 2.08
C VAL A 771 44.53 17.96 1.29
N ALA A 772 44.19 17.92 -0.01
CA ALA A 772 44.49 16.78 -0.86
C ALA A 772 46.01 16.59 -1.13
N ASP A 773 46.78 17.68 -1.13
CA ASP A 773 48.20 17.67 -1.52
C ASP A 773 49.14 17.54 -0.31
N SER A 774 48.67 17.85 0.91
CA SER A 774 49.50 17.91 2.13
C SER A 774 49.48 16.64 3.00
N ILE A 775 48.68 15.62 2.65
CA ILE A 775 48.49 14.41 3.48
C ILE A 775 49.31 13.19 2.99
N CYS A 776 49.98 13.25 1.84
CA CYS A 776 50.71 12.10 1.27
C CYS A 776 52.15 11.89 1.78
N ALA A 777 52.51 12.37 2.98
CA ALA A 777 53.89 12.37 3.45
C ALA A 777 54.10 11.76 4.85
N GLU A 778 53.53 10.57 5.10
CA GLU A 778 54.08 9.66 6.12
C GLU A 778 54.10 8.23 5.57
N GLU A 779 55.27 7.78 5.11
CA GLU A 779 55.55 6.36 4.88
C GLU A 779 55.55 5.65 6.24
N SER A 780 54.43 4.99 6.58
CA SER A 780 54.42 3.96 7.62
C SER A 780 54.11 2.59 7.01
N SER A 781 54.78 1.56 7.51
CA SER A 781 54.52 0.17 7.15
C SER A 781 53.06 -0.17 7.41
N LYS A 782 52.31 -0.49 6.36
CA LYS A 782 50.85 -0.64 6.41
C LYS A 782 50.43 -1.89 7.20
N PRO A 783 49.44 -1.80 8.10
CA PRO A 783 48.87 -2.95 8.79
C PRO A 783 47.99 -3.78 7.83
N TYR A 784 48.14 -5.10 7.87
CA TYR A 784 47.25 -6.04 7.17
C TYR A 784 45.83 -5.95 7.75
N VAL A 785 44.82 -5.74 6.90
CA VAL A 785 43.41 -5.77 7.28
C VAL A 785 42.83 -7.14 6.93
N ASP A 786 42.29 -7.84 7.92
CA ASP A 786 41.69 -9.16 7.70
C ASP A 786 40.37 -9.04 6.91
N PRO A 787 40.21 -9.70 5.75
CA PRO A 787 38.95 -9.67 4.99
C PRO A 787 37.72 -10.11 5.80
N SER A 788 37.92 -10.91 6.86
CA SER A 788 36.83 -11.44 7.69
C SER A 788 36.06 -10.38 8.47
N ILE A 789 36.72 -9.25 8.81
CA ILE A 789 36.11 -8.14 9.55
C ILE A 789 35.45 -7.11 8.62
N ILE A 790 35.64 -7.23 7.30
CA ILE A 790 35.09 -6.31 6.31
C ILE A 790 33.64 -6.69 5.99
N THR A 791 32.74 -5.73 6.13
CA THR A 791 31.30 -5.92 5.93
C THR A 791 30.75 -4.88 4.95
N PRO A 792 30.44 -5.25 3.70
CA PRO A 792 29.70 -4.39 2.77
C PRO A 792 28.33 -4.03 3.36
N CYS A 793 27.97 -2.76 3.37
CA CYS A 793 26.68 -2.33 3.90
C CYS A 793 25.58 -2.53 2.85
N ILE A 794 24.40 -2.98 3.27
CA ILE A 794 23.18 -2.97 2.47
C ILE A 794 22.29 -1.86 3.04
N PHE A 795 21.72 -1.03 2.16
CA PHE A 795 20.87 0.07 2.61
C PHE A 795 19.66 -0.44 3.38
N GLU A 796 19.55 0.01 4.63
CA GLU A 796 18.43 -0.25 5.52
C GLU A 796 17.83 1.08 5.97
N LYS A 797 16.55 1.28 5.66
CA LYS A 797 15.81 2.55 5.83
C LYS A 797 15.09 2.63 7.17
N ASP A 798 14.69 1.50 7.74
CA ASP A 798 13.81 1.45 8.92
C ASP A 798 14.62 1.37 10.24
N ASP A 799 15.96 1.25 10.17
CA ASP A 799 16.87 1.41 11.30
C ASP A 799 17.51 2.82 11.29
N ASP A 800 17.08 3.67 12.22
CA ASP A 800 17.60 5.04 12.35
C ASP A 800 18.96 5.12 13.09
N THR A 801 19.49 4.00 13.58
CA THR A 801 20.78 3.94 14.32
C THR A 801 21.98 3.61 13.43
N ASN A 802 21.74 3.16 12.20
CA ASN A 802 22.79 2.74 11.25
C ASN A 802 23.43 3.89 10.43
N PHE A 803 22.96 5.14 10.60
CA PHE A 803 23.39 6.33 9.87
C PHE A 803 23.16 6.34 8.35
N HIS A 804 22.48 5.33 7.78
CA HIS A 804 22.25 5.24 6.34
C HIS A 804 21.39 6.40 5.83
N VAL A 805 20.22 6.61 6.43
CA VAL A 805 19.31 7.71 6.07
C VAL A 805 19.96 9.07 6.36
N ASP A 806 20.79 9.18 7.39
CA ASP A 806 21.48 10.42 7.74
C ASP A 806 22.53 10.80 6.67
N PHE A 807 23.27 9.82 6.15
CA PHE A 807 24.16 10.01 5.01
C PHE A 807 23.38 10.52 3.80
N LEU A 808 22.28 9.84 3.43
CA LEU A 808 21.47 10.23 2.27
C LEU A 808 20.88 11.64 2.44
N TYR A 809 20.35 11.96 3.62
CA TYR A 809 19.81 13.28 3.94
C TYR A 809 20.87 14.38 3.79
N ALA A 810 22.06 14.16 4.36
CA ALA A 810 23.14 15.13 4.28
C ALA A 810 23.66 15.27 2.85
N ALA A 811 23.94 14.15 2.16
CA ALA A 811 24.50 14.13 0.82
C ALA A 811 23.55 14.75 -0.22
N ALA A 812 22.26 14.38 -0.19
CA ALA A 812 21.27 14.92 -1.10
C ALA A 812 21.10 16.43 -0.92
N ASN A 813 20.99 16.92 0.32
CA ASN A 813 20.82 18.34 0.59
C ASN A 813 22.07 19.17 0.30
N LEU A 814 23.28 18.64 0.54
CA LEU A 814 24.52 19.30 0.13
C LEU A 814 24.60 19.47 -1.39
N ARG A 815 24.24 18.41 -2.14
CA ARG A 815 24.14 18.51 -3.59
C ARG A 815 23.03 19.46 -4.03
N ALA A 816 21.88 19.47 -3.35
CA ALA A 816 20.82 20.45 -3.62
C ALA A 816 21.34 21.89 -3.44
N ILE A 817 22.15 22.16 -2.41
CA ILE A 817 22.80 23.46 -2.19
C ILE A 817 23.78 23.81 -3.32
N ASN A 818 24.55 22.84 -3.85
CA ASN A 818 25.42 23.06 -5.01
C ASN A 818 24.60 23.59 -6.20
N TYR A 819 23.45 22.98 -6.48
CA TYR A 819 22.63 23.31 -7.66
C TYR A 819 21.48 24.30 -7.38
N LYS A 820 21.44 24.91 -6.18
CA LYS A 820 20.39 25.87 -5.75
C LYS A 820 18.97 25.26 -5.80
N ILE A 821 18.86 23.98 -5.48
CA ILE A 821 17.60 23.24 -5.38
C ILE A 821 17.08 23.37 -3.94
N LYS A 822 15.75 23.40 -3.78
CA LYS A 822 15.09 23.38 -2.46
C LYS A 822 15.46 22.09 -1.73
N GLN A 823 15.93 22.22 -0.49
CA GLN A 823 16.29 21.09 0.36
C GLN A 823 15.03 20.33 0.81
N ALA A 824 15.19 19.04 1.10
CA ALA A 824 14.14 18.19 1.69
C ALA A 824 14.45 17.88 3.15
N ASP A 825 13.42 17.65 3.95
CA ASP A 825 13.59 17.14 5.32
C ASP A 825 13.99 15.65 5.32
N ARG A 826 14.44 15.15 6.49
CA ARG A 826 14.88 13.76 6.66
C ARG A 826 13.78 12.76 6.31
N LEU A 827 12.52 13.05 6.66
CA LEU A 827 11.38 12.18 6.39
C LEU A 827 11.15 12.04 4.87
N THR A 828 11.20 13.14 4.13
CA THR A 828 11.07 13.16 2.67
C THR A 828 12.20 12.39 2.01
N VAL A 829 13.45 12.58 2.46
CA VAL A 829 14.60 11.82 1.94
C VAL A 829 14.46 10.33 2.22
N LYS A 830 14.10 9.94 3.45
CA LYS A 830 13.81 8.54 3.83
C LYS A 830 12.71 7.93 2.95
N GLY A 831 11.66 8.70 2.68
CA GLY A 831 10.52 8.30 1.86
C GLY A 831 10.89 7.97 0.43
N ILE A 832 11.57 8.92 -0.22
CA ILE A 832 11.99 8.81 -1.62
C ILE A 832 13.08 7.73 -1.77
N ALA A 833 14.15 7.81 -0.97
CA ALA A 833 15.27 6.86 -1.06
C ALA A 833 14.84 5.42 -0.72
N GLY A 834 13.99 5.27 0.30
CA GLY A 834 13.47 3.99 0.75
C GLY A 834 12.33 3.42 -0.09
N ARG A 835 11.87 4.15 -1.12
CA ARG A 835 10.68 3.82 -1.92
C ARG A 835 9.48 3.45 -1.05
N ILE A 836 9.28 4.23 0.01
CA ILE A 836 8.27 3.95 1.02
C ILE A 836 6.87 4.15 0.43
N ILE A 837 6.06 3.09 0.41
CA ILE A 837 4.66 3.16 0.01
C ILE A 837 3.84 3.77 1.16
N PRO A 838 3.18 4.93 0.97
CA PRO A 838 2.28 5.51 1.97
C PRO A 838 1.14 4.53 2.28
N ALA A 839 0.75 4.40 3.54
CA ALA A 839 -0.31 3.47 3.94
C ALA A 839 -1.00 3.93 5.21
N ILE A 840 -2.28 3.58 5.34
CA ILE A 840 -3.11 3.87 6.51
C ILE A 840 -4.13 2.75 6.75
N ALA A 841 -4.48 2.49 8.01
CA ALA A 841 -5.37 1.39 8.40
C ALA A 841 -6.78 1.50 7.81
N THR A 842 -7.28 2.73 7.65
CA THR A 842 -8.62 3.02 7.12
C THR A 842 -8.82 2.45 5.71
N THR A 843 -7.96 2.80 4.76
CA THR A 843 -8.00 2.28 3.38
C THR A 843 -7.85 0.76 3.36
N THR A 844 -6.98 0.21 4.21
CA THR A 844 -6.71 -1.22 4.33
C THR A 844 -7.97 -2.00 4.73
N ALA A 845 -8.71 -1.50 5.73
CA ALA A 845 -9.98 -2.10 6.17
C ALA A 845 -11.03 -2.08 5.04
N VAL A 846 -11.12 -0.97 4.29
CA VAL A 846 -12.06 -0.83 3.17
C VAL A 846 -11.77 -1.84 2.06
N VAL A 847 -10.56 -1.86 1.51
CA VAL A 847 -10.23 -2.77 0.40
C VAL A 847 -10.34 -4.24 0.83
N SER A 848 -10.01 -4.55 2.08
CA SER A 848 -10.15 -5.90 2.60
C SER A 848 -11.60 -6.35 2.71
N GLY A 849 -12.49 -5.47 3.20
CA GLY A 849 -13.92 -5.76 3.25
C GLY A 849 -14.49 -6.02 1.84
N LEU A 850 -14.12 -5.20 0.86
CA LEU A 850 -14.55 -5.38 -0.53
C LEU A 850 -14.03 -6.67 -1.16
N ALA A 851 -12.75 -6.99 -0.98
CA ALA A 851 -12.16 -8.21 -1.51
C ALA A 851 -12.82 -9.48 -0.95
N ILE A 852 -13.07 -9.52 0.37
CA ILE A 852 -13.71 -10.68 0.99
C ILE A 852 -15.20 -10.77 0.61
N LEU A 853 -15.90 -9.66 0.36
CA LEU A 853 -17.24 -9.71 -0.22
C LEU A 853 -17.25 -10.37 -1.61
N GLU A 854 -16.26 -10.08 -2.45
CA GLU A 854 -16.13 -10.72 -3.76
C GLU A 854 -15.75 -12.21 -3.67
N MET A 855 -14.92 -12.60 -2.70
CA MET A 855 -14.67 -14.01 -2.41
C MET A 855 -15.94 -14.73 -1.96
N ILE A 856 -16.75 -14.09 -1.10
CA ILE A 856 -18.04 -14.63 -0.68
C ILE A 856 -18.96 -14.81 -1.89
N LYS A 857 -19.06 -13.83 -2.80
CA LYS A 857 -19.83 -13.99 -4.06
C LYS A 857 -19.42 -15.24 -4.84
N TYR A 858 -18.11 -15.44 -5.01
CA TYR A 858 -17.59 -16.60 -5.72
C TYR A 858 -17.95 -17.91 -5.02
N ALA A 859 -17.71 -18.00 -3.70
CA ALA A 859 -18.02 -19.17 -2.90
C ALA A 859 -19.52 -19.53 -2.89
N LEU A 860 -20.38 -18.52 -2.97
CA LEU A 860 -21.84 -18.71 -3.02
C LEU A 860 -22.35 -19.07 -4.42
N GLY A 861 -21.49 -19.10 -5.44
CA GLY A 861 -21.86 -19.43 -6.81
C GLY A 861 -22.68 -18.33 -7.48
N VAL A 862 -22.47 -17.07 -7.08
CA VAL A 862 -23.12 -15.92 -7.70
C VAL A 862 -22.69 -15.82 -9.18
N GLU A 863 -23.63 -15.46 -10.05
CA GLU A 863 -23.37 -15.29 -11.49
C GLU A 863 -22.16 -14.35 -11.72
N HIS A 864 -21.22 -14.77 -12.57
CA HIS A 864 -19.95 -14.06 -12.77
C HIS A 864 -20.09 -12.57 -13.13
N ILE A 865 -21.17 -12.20 -13.81
CA ILE A 865 -21.51 -10.81 -14.20
C ILE A 865 -21.77 -9.88 -13.01
N LYS A 866 -21.95 -10.43 -11.79
CA LYS A 866 -22.18 -9.66 -10.56
C LYS A 866 -20.90 -9.38 -9.78
N HIS A 867 -19.77 -9.95 -10.18
CA HIS A 867 -18.49 -9.59 -9.63
C HIS A 867 -18.10 -8.18 -10.04
N LYS A 868 -17.36 -7.47 -9.18
CA LYS A 868 -16.94 -6.07 -9.41
C LYS A 868 -15.47 -5.87 -9.08
N ASN A 869 -14.77 -5.18 -9.97
CA ASN A 869 -13.53 -4.49 -9.60
C ASN A 869 -13.91 -3.18 -8.91
N SER A 870 -13.23 -2.84 -7.82
CA SER A 870 -13.50 -1.62 -7.04
C SER A 870 -12.29 -0.72 -6.98
N PHE A 871 -12.51 0.59 -7.04
CA PHE A 871 -11.51 1.64 -6.95
C PHE A 871 -12.01 2.73 -6.02
N LEU A 872 -11.15 3.18 -5.12
CA LEU A 872 -11.53 4.20 -4.14
C LEU A 872 -10.38 5.14 -3.85
N ASN A 873 -10.73 6.35 -3.42
CA ASN A 873 -9.79 7.29 -2.86
C ASN A 873 -10.46 7.99 -1.69
N LEU A 874 -10.16 7.56 -0.46
CA LEU A 874 -10.77 8.11 0.75
C LEU A 874 -10.34 9.53 1.07
N ALA A 875 -9.35 10.12 0.40
CA ALA A 875 -9.08 11.56 0.50
C ALA A 875 -10.19 12.39 -0.17
N LEU A 876 -10.88 11.78 -1.10
CA LEU A 876 -12.09 12.30 -1.70
C LEU A 876 -13.26 11.42 -1.21
N PRO A 877 -14.50 11.85 -1.32
CA PRO A 877 -15.62 10.94 -1.24
C PRO A 877 -15.73 10.19 -2.59
N PHE A 878 -14.71 9.40 -2.96
CA PHE A 878 -14.66 8.68 -4.25
C PHE A 878 -14.66 7.16 -4.05
N PHE A 879 -15.63 6.51 -4.68
CA PHE A 879 -15.81 5.07 -4.69
C PHE A 879 -16.43 4.68 -6.03
N ALA A 880 -15.75 3.87 -6.82
CA ALA A 880 -16.23 3.41 -8.11
C ALA A 880 -16.09 1.90 -8.22
N SER A 881 -17.04 1.28 -8.91
CA SER A 881 -17.00 -0.13 -9.24
C SER A 881 -17.19 -0.30 -10.74
N THR A 882 -16.51 -1.28 -11.31
CA THR A 882 -16.56 -1.61 -12.73
C THR A 882 -16.73 -3.11 -12.91
N ASP A 883 -17.35 -3.51 -14.01
CA ASP A 883 -17.44 -4.91 -14.38
C ASP A 883 -16.02 -5.42 -14.72
N PRO A 884 -15.62 -6.60 -14.23
CA PRO A 884 -14.39 -7.23 -14.65
C PRO A 884 -14.40 -7.46 -16.17
N VAL A 885 -13.27 -7.22 -16.82
CA VAL A 885 -13.14 -7.35 -18.27
C VAL A 885 -13.20 -8.83 -18.65
N GLU A 886 -13.93 -9.17 -19.72
CA GLU A 886 -13.92 -10.53 -20.29
C GLU A 886 -12.52 -10.89 -20.84
N PRO A 887 -12.09 -12.16 -20.73
CA PRO A 887 -10.79 -12.56 -21.25
C PRO A 887 -10.75 -12.43 -22.77
N ALA A 888 -9.60 -11.96 -23.29
CA ALA A 888 -9.39 -11.84 -24.72
C ALA A 888 -9.65 -13.17 -25.45
N LYS A 889 -10.52 -13.13 -26.46
CA LYS A 889 -10.89 -14.29 -27.30
C LYS A 889 -9.93 -14.39 -28.48
N GLN A 890 -9.05 -15.37 -28.45
CA GLN A 890 -8.18 -15.75 -29.57
C GLN A 890 -8.84 -16.84 -30.41
N SER A 891 -8.33 -17.08 -31.62
CA SER A 891 -8.88 -18.11 -32.48
C SER A 891 -7.87 -18.69 -33.46
N TYR A 892 -7.98 -19.99 -33.68
CA TYR A 892 -7.27 -20.72 -34.73
C TYR A 892 -8.28 -21.37 -35.68
N LYS A 893 -7.81 -21.79 -36.87
CA LYS A 893 -8.62 -22.47 -37.88
C LYS A 893 -8.12 -23.88 -38.12
N ILE A 894 -9.04 -24.85 -38.18
CA ILE A 894 -8.78 -26.20 -38.68
C ILE A 894 -9.78 -26.45 -39.82
N GLU A 895 -9.30 -26.79 -41.01
CA GLU A 895 -10.14 -27.19 -42.16
C GLU A 895 -11.33 -26.23 -42.40
N ASN A 896 -11.06 -24.91 -42.41
CA ASN A 896 -12.03 -23.82 -42.56
C ASN A 896 -13.06 -23.65 -41.42
N LYS A 897 -12.94 -24.36 -40.30
CA LYS A 897 -13.70 -24.11 -39.07
C LYS A 897 -12.88 -23.27 -38.09
N LYS A 898 -13.48 -22.20 -37.57
CA LYS A 898 -12.88 -21.31 -36.57
C LYS A 898 -13.19 -21.83 -35.16
N TYR A 899 -12.15 -22.01 -34.35
CA TYR A 899 -12.26 -22.34 -32.93
C TYR A 899 -11.82 -21.15 -32.10
N THR A 900 -12.51 -20.88 -30.99
CA THR A 900 -12.21 -19.76 -30.11
C THR A 900 -11.74 -20.27 -28.76
N PHE A 901 -10.75 -19.60 -28.19
CA PHE A 901 -10.20 -19.90 -26.88
C PHE A 901 -9.75 -18.60 -26.18
N THR A 902 -9.42 -18.73 -24.91
CA THR A 902 -8.97 -17.64 -24.03
C THR A 902 -7.75 -18.12 -23.23
N LEU A 903 -7.17 -17.23 -22.42
CA LEU A 903 -6.06 -17.56 -21.50
C LEU A 903 -6.35 -18.75 -20.56
N TRP A 904 -7.63 -19.05 -20.30
CA TRP A 904 -8.07 -20.15 -19.42
C TRP A 904 -8.09 -21.52 -20.09
N ASN A 905 -8.06 -21.56 -21.42
CA ASN A 905 -8.08 -22.80 -22.18
C ASN A 905 -6.65 -23.34 -22.31
N ARG A 906 -6.49 -24.65 -22.13
CA ARG A 906 -5.24 -25.37 -22.36
C ARG A 906 -5.52 -26.71 -23.04
N LEU A 907 -4.55 -27.20 -23.81
CA LEU A 907 -4.53 -28.52 -24.41
C LEU A 907 -3.78 -29.47 -23.48
N GLU A 908 -4.46 -30.49 -22.98
CA GLU A 908 -3.89 -31.43 -22.01
C GLU A 908 -3.46 -32.73 -22.70
N TYR A 909 -2.19 -33.07 -22.60
CA TYR A 909 -1.63 -34.34 -23.03
C TYR A 909 -1.11 -35.11 -21.82
N LYS A 910 -1.17 -36.44 -21.85
CA LYS A 910 -0.48 -37.26 -20.84
C LYS A 910 1.02 -37.26 -21.13
N ASP A 911 1.82 -37.35 -20.06
CA ASP A 911 3.26 -37.54 -20.21
C ASP A 911 3.56 -38.77 -21.08
N SER A 912 4.29 -38.51 -22.16
CA SER A 912 4.62 -39.47 -23.20
C SER A 912 5.79 -38.91 -24.01
N LYS A 913 6.33 -39.71 -24.94
CA LYS A 913 7.44 -39.27 -25.79
C LYS A 913 7.11 -37.94 -26.47
N LEU A 914 8.02 -36.97 -26.43
CA LEU A 914 7.80 -35.64 -27.01
C LEU A 914 7.34 -35.74 -28.48
N GLY A 915 7.96 -36.61 -29.27
CA GLY A 915 7.56 -36.84 -30.66
C GLY A 915 6.13 -37.37 -30.83
N THR A 916 5.58 -38.08 -29.84
CA THR A 916 4.18 -38.51 -29.84
C THR A 916 3.24 -37.33 -29.62
N ILE A 917 3.58 -36.43 -28.69
CA ILE A 917 2.80 -35.22 -28.41
C ILE A 917 2.82 -34.28 -29.62
N LEU A 918 3.99 -34.03 -30.21
CA LEU A 918 4.11 -33.17 -31.39
C LEU A 918 3.34 -33.74 -32.58
N ARG A 919 3.39 -35.06 -32.79
CA ARG A 919 2.62 -35.73 -33.84
C ARG A 919 1.11 -35.70 -33.56
N ALA A 920 0.70 -35.85 -32.31
CA ALA A 920 -0.72 -35.75 -31.93
C ALA A 920 -1.25 -34.34 -32.22
N PHE A 921 -0.48 -33.31 -31.86
CA PHE A 921 -0.77 -31.92 -32.20
C PHE A 921 -0.86 -31.73 -33.72
N GLU A 922 0.12 -32.24 -34.49
CA GLU A 922 0.12 -32.13 -35.94
C GLU A 922 -1.09 -32.81 -36.59
N ILE A 923 -1.50 -33.98 -36.10
CA ILE A 923 -2.69 -34.68 -36.59
C ILE A 923 -3.96 -33.87 -36.28
N GLN A 924 -4.06 -33.32 -35.07
CA GLN A 924 -5.24 -32.61 -34.58
C GLN A 924 -5.40 -31.24 -35.22
N PHE A 925 -4.32 -30.46 -35.31
CA PHE A 925 -4.34 -29.07 -35.75
C PHE A 925 -3.87 -28.87 -37.20
N LYS A 926 -3.34 -29.92 -37.84
CA LYS A 926 -2.76 -29.89 -39.20
C LYS A 926 -1.60 -28.90 -39.31
N ARG A 927 -0.82 -28.75 -38.24
CA ARG A 927 0.32 -27.84 -38.14
C ARG A 927 1.50 -28.49 -37.45
N LYS A 928 2.70 -28.23 -37.94
CA LYS A 928 3.90 -28.79 -37.35
C LYS A 928 4.44 -27.83 -36.30
N ILE A 929 4.82 -28.35 -35.15
CA ILE A 929 5.55 -27.57 -34.14
C ILE A 929 7.02 -27.51 -34.56
N SER A 930 7.57 -26.31 -34.67
CA SER A 930 8.97 -26.04 -35.02
C SER A 930 9.85 -25.89 -33.78
N MET A 931 9.31 -25.33 -32.69
CA MET A 931 10.05 -25.09 -31.45
C MET A 931 9.18 -25.41 -30.22
N VAL A 932 9.79 -25.99 -29.19
CA VAL A 932 9.16 -26.24 -27.88
C VAL A 932 10.11 -25.80 -26.78
N THR A 933 9.62 -24.93 -25.90
CA THR A 933 10.27 -24.57 -24.65
C THR A 933 9.41 -25.04 -23.47
N ALA A 934 10.07 -25.54 -22.43
CA ALA A 934 9.46 -25.74 -21.12
C ALA A 934 10.08 -24.70 -20.19
N GLU A 935 9.26 -23.78 -19.70
CA GLU A 935 9.74 -22.53 -19.09
C GLU A 935 10.76 -21.80 -19.99
N SER A 936 12.00 -21.61 -19.53
CA SER A 936 13.10 -21.00 -20.28
C SER A 936 14.00 -22.02 -21.00
N ALA A 937 13.76 -23.32 -20.81
CA ALA A 937 14.57 -24.38 -21.40
C ALA A 937 14.05 -24.76 -22.79
N LEU A 938 14.88 -24.58 -23.81
CA LEU A 938 14.62 -25.08 -25.16
C LEU A 938 14.79 -26.61 -25.18
N ILE A 939 13.68 -27.34 -25.29
CA ILE A 939 13.68 -28.82 -25.27
C ILE A 939 13.57 -29.41 -26.68
N TYR A 940 13.03 -28.67 -27.66
CA TYR A 940 13.02 -29.08 -29.06
C TYR A 940 13.09 -27.89 -30.01
N TRP A 941 13.88 -28.03 -31.06
CA TRP A 941 13.91 -27.12 -32.20
C TRP A 941 14.23 -27.91 -33.46
N ASP A 942 13.34 -27.84 -34.45
CA ASP A 942 13.44 -28.67 -35.66
C ASP A 942 14.61 -28.30 -36.59
N PHE A 943 15.19 -27.12 -36.42
CA PHE A 943 16.38 -26.65 -37.14
C PHE A 943 17.71 -27.12 -36.54
N ASP A 944 17.72 -27.63 -35.31
CA ASP A 944 18.95 -28.05 -34.63
C ASP A 944 18.90 -29.54 -34.27
N SER A 945 19.69 -30.33 -35.00
CA SER A 945 19.76 -31.79 -34.82
C SER A 945 20.16 -32.22 -33.41
N LYS A 946 20.76 -31.35 -32.59
CA LYS A 946 21.10 -31.67 -31.20
C LYS A 946 19.87 -32.04 -30.36
N TYR A 947 18.68 -31.59 -30.77
CA TYR A 947 17.42 -31.89 -30.08
C TYR A 947 16.66 -33.08 -30.67
N ALA A 948 17.16 -33.72 -31.73
CA ALA A 948 16.46 -34.83 -32.37
C ALA A 948 16.23 -36.02 -31.41
N ASP A 949 17.23 -36.31 -30.57
CA ASP A 949 17.15 -37.39 -29.57
C ASP A 949 16.09 -37.14 -28.48
N ASN A 950 15.70 -35.87 -28.27
CA ASN A 950 14.66 -35.53 -27.29
C ASN A 950 13.27 -35.99 -27.73
N LEU A 951 13.03 -36.22 -29.03
CA LEU A 951 11.75 -36.73 -29.52
C LEU A 951 11.39 -38.12 -28.98
N GLU A 952 12.41 -38.92 -28.65
CA GLU A 952 12.26 -40.28 -28.13
C GLU A 952 12.16 -40.35 -26.60
N LYS A 953 12.44 -39.24 -25.91
CA LYS A 953 12.30 -39.09 -24.46
C LYS A 953 10.90 -38.60 -24.11
N THR A 954 10.40 -39.00 -22.95
CA THR A 954 9.18 -38.43 -22.37
C THR A 954 9.39 -36.97 -21.98
N VAL A 955 8.32 -36.18 -21.88
CA VAL A 955 8.46 -34.78 -21.45
C VAL A 955 8.94 -34.73 -20.01
N GLY A 956 8.48 -35.63 -19.15
CA GLY A 956 8.98 -35.78 -17.78
C GLY A 956 10.48 -36.05 -17.67
N GLU A 957 11.10 -36.74 -18.64
CA GLU A 957 12.57 -36.94 -18.69
C GLU A 957 13.34 -35.72 -19.23
N LEU A 958 12.65 -34.80 -19.91
CA LEU A 958 13.25 -33.59 -20.51
C LEU A 958 13.20 -32.38 -19.59
N VAL A 959 12.36 -32.43 -18.55
CA VAL A 959 12.17 -31.35 -17.58
C VAL A 959 12.60 -31.81 -16.20
N ASP A 960 13.01 -30.88 -15.34
CA ASP A 960 13.38 -31.17 -13.96
C ASP A 960 12.12 -31.31 -13.09
N ARG A 961 11.38 -32.42 -13.27
CA ARG A 961 10.08 -32.66 -12.61
C ARG A 961 10.22 -32.73 -11.10
N LYS A 962 9.43 -31.93 -10.39
CA LYS A 962 9.32 -31.99 -8.91
C LYS A 962 8.28 -33.02 -8.46
N PRO A 963 8.40 -33.66 -7.26
CA PRO A 963 7.52 -34.75 -6.82
C PRO A 963 6.01 -34.46 -6.76
N ASP A 964 5.61 -33.22 -6.48
CA ASP A 964 4.20 -32.78 -6.41
C ASP A 964 3.79 -31.85 -7.57
N GLU A 965 4.60 -31.80 -8.63
CA GLU A 965 4.25 -31.17 -9.89
C GLU A 965 3.28 -32.07 -10.65
N LEU A 966 2.09 -31.54 -10.94
CA LEU A 966 1.03 -32.31 -11.59
C LEU A 966 1.07 -32.16 -13.10
N PHE A 967 1.67 -31.08 -13.59
CA PHE A 967 1.81 -30.85 -15.02
C PHE A 967 2.92 -29.84 -15.31
N VAL A 968 3.45 -29.87 -16.54
CA VAL A 968 4.35 -28.84 -17.07
C VAL A 968 3.70 -28.10 -18.23
N VAL A 969 3.91 -26.79 -18.31
CA VAL A 969 3.46 -25.95 -19.42
C VAL A 969 4.53 -25.93 -20.51
N LEU A 970 4.11 -26.17 -21.74
CA LEU A 970 4.95 -26.09 -22.93
C LEU A 970 4.55 -24.87 -23.76
N ASP A 971 5.53 -24.01 -24.03
CA ASP A 971 5.41 -22.93 -24.99
C ASP A 971 5.89 -23.44 -26.35
N VAL A 972 5.08 -23.25 -27.38
CA VAL A 972 5.33 -23.83 -28.70
C VAL A 972 5.24 -22.79 -29.80
N ILE A 973 6.10 -22.92 -30.80
CA ILE A 973 6.05 -22.17 -32.06
C ILE A 973 5.76 -23.16 -33.19
N THR A 974 4.84 -22.80 -34.07
CA THR A 974 4.49 -23.59 -35.27
C THR A 974 5.33 -23.19 -36.48
N ASP A 975 5.22 -23.94 -37.57
CA ASP A 975 5.90 -23.66 -38.84
C ASP A 975 5.26 -22.51 -39.66
N ASP A 976 4.12 -22.00 -39.21
CA ASP A 976 3.43 -20.82 -39.74
C ASP A 976 3.20 -19.74 -38.67
N ASP A 977 3.33 -18.46 -39.05
CA ASP A 977 3.09 -17.30 -38.16
C ASP A 977 1.57 -17.03 -37.95
N GLU A 978 0.68 -17.79 -38.59
CA GLU A 978 -0.76 -17.49 -38.58
C GLU A 978 -1.51 -18.13 -37.40
N GLY A 979 -1.45 -17.51 -36.22
CA GLY A 979 -2.45 -17.71 -35.16
C GLY A 979 -1.96 -18.45 -33.93
N GLU A 980 -2.41 -17.97 -32.77
CA GLU A 980 -2.08 -18.51 -31.45
C GLU A 980 -2.94 -19.74 -31.13
N PHE A 981 -2.38 -20.68 -30.37
CA PHE A 981 -3.06 -21.86 -29.85
C PHE A 981 -3.24 -21.77 -28.33
N PRO A 982 -4.21 -22.48 -27.74
CA PRO A 982 -4.26 -22.63 -26.29
C PRO A 982 -2.95 -23.25 -25.78
N ARG A 983 -2.51 -22.85 -24.59
CA ARG A 983 -1.28 -23.37 -23.98
C ARG A 983 -1.29 -24.90 -23.97
N ILE A 984 -0.15 -25.52 -24.27
CA ILE A 984 0.00 -26.97 -24.18
C ILE A 984 0.45 -27.31 -22.77
N VAL A 985 -0.21 -28.27 -22.15
CA VAL A 985 0.10 -28.74 -20.80
C VAL A 985 0.25 -30.25 -20.84
N VAL A 986 1.37 -30.73 -20.30
CA VAL A 986 1.63 -32.17 -20.18
C VAL A 986 1.39 -32.56 -18.73
N VAL A 987 0.38 -33.39 -18.52
CA VAL A 987 -0.06 -33.85 -17.20
C VAL A 987 0.71 -35.11 -16.84
N PHE A 988 1.31 -35.09 -15.65
CA PHE A 988 2.01 -36.22 -15.08
C PHE A 988 1.02 -37.12 -14.33
N GLU A 989 1.21 -38.44 -14.45
CA GLU A 989 0.50 -39.42 -13.62
C GLU A 989 1.12 -39.55 -12.21
#